data_AF-A0A7Y4NW57-F1
#
_entry.id   AF-A0A7Y4NW57-F1
#
_cell.length_a   1.000
_cell.length_b   1.000
_cell.length_c   1.000
_cell.angle_alpha   90.00
_cell.angle_beta   90.00
_cell.angle_gamma   90.00
#
_symmetry.space_group_name_H-M   'P 1'
#
loop_
_entity.id
_entity.type
_entity.pdbx_description
1 polymer ?
#
loop_
_entity_poly.entity_id
_entity_poly.type
_entity_poly.pdbx_seq_one_letter_code
_entity_poly.pdbx_strand_id
1 'polypeptide(L)'
;MRTLFQAFTALLVAVSSPVLADAPPQLCQDDLGKDKQGAFNIGPDGLSIDNNTIKLRGDGRLQLETNLKKLDVENITFPFDQRVTISYVYESAGASHALGYMYMDDVKARGYANNKGELVDLNGNGILDLHEALYNLTPDTDTILPNKYIGVSRRCNKTFTSGGFTYNHPELAMDKDCGEDFHYDPDVSDARPTTKDYTRANIATDWVGKQMALGQQWDNDLKKMVDNIDDPLDLSVDDASDRGVFSHIPNLLEPKAAANNYLGLGRMVFLLADDDSDKNVFRKLGPVDDGSNDNDGVPDYDVSMYDYSGLKRPSNPDPGVSVYDRTVDLGMIAGGKEIIFFAVVYYDTRHNLDNRTVAPCLKRKPYANNPKEDGKCLLHLKTSISVFFSKASWNLDQNFKDVYDTKKKTTNTVVAERNIGCDYSDACSGPTHKDACKLDNSSDKLCGWLDQATLNRLKTDDYGKLVMPKERVDIIRPGTKADGTVTDAALDRMNFMPHVIVGAPTTDPFRWILGFEDLNGGGDRDFNDIVFVINKENGGGAKSSTVSSDVMTNSLGPDFTITKVRFRRQDDIAPYATPGPPPTNIRSGCSKAPCWTEDPVGSNACTANGVLPTINYSIAVDCRVLDVNGVYQPNPTPSWIPV
;
A
#
# COMPACT_ATOMS: atom_id res chain seq x y z
N MET A 1 48.96 92.26 -59.37
CA MET A 1 47.81 93.18 -59.58
C MET A 1 46.87 93.04 -58.37
N ARG A 2 46.16 94.12 -57.98
CA ARG A 2 44.98 94.22 -57.07
C ARG A 2 44.81 93.16 -55.94
N THR A 3 44.89 93.49 -54.63
CA THR A 3 43.93 94.26 -53.79
C THR A 3 42.50 93.66 -53.78
N LEU A 4 41.78 93.46 -52.66
CA LEU A 4 42.02 93.78 -51.24
C LEU A 4 41.00 92.98 -50.36
N PHE A 5 41.38 92.48 -49.17
CA PHE A 5 40.55 92.28 -47.93
C PHE A 5 39.21 91.46 -48.02
N GLN A 6 38.62 90.80 -47.02
CA GLN A 6 38.85 90.43 -45.60
C GLN A 6 37.80 89.31 -45.26
N ALA A 7 37.54 88.73 -44.07
CA ALA A 7 38.08 88.79 -42.69
C ALA A 7 37.50 87.60 -41.86
N PHE A 8 38.29 87.03 -40.91
CA PHE A 8 37.85 86.23 -39.72
C PHE A 8 37.07 84.90 -39.96
N THR A 9 37.13 83.85 -39.11
CA THR A 9 37.72 83.67 -37.76
C THR A 9 38.48 82.32 -37.61
N ALA A 10 39.41 82.30 -36.66
CA ALA A 10 40.09 81.17 -36.00
C ALA A 10 39.13 80.08 -35.41
N LEU A 11 39.55 78.90 -34.93
CA LEU A 11 40.76 78.04 -35.03
C LEU A 11 40.53 76.82 -34.09
N LEU A 12 40.99 75.60 -34.46
CA LEU A 12 41.65 74.57 -33.59
C LEU A 12 41.40 73.12 -34.04
N VAL A 13 42.52 72.43 -34.29
CA VAL A 13 42.81 70.99 -34.04
C VAL A 13 41.76 69.93 -34.42
N ALA A 14 42.09 69.18 -35.48
CA ALA A 14 41.59 67.82 -35.65
C ALA A 14 42.53 66.81 -34.97
N VAL A 15 42.07 66.19 -33.89
CA VAL A 15 42.45 64.83 -33.48
C VAL A 15 41.15 64.17 -33.03
N SER A 16 40.80 63.01 -33.60
CA SER A 16 39.67 62.23 -33.15
C SER A 16 39.95 61.68 -31.75
N SER A 17 39.14 62.06 -30.76
CA SER A 17 39.21 61.48 -29.42
C SER A 17 39.11 59.95 -29.52
N PRO A 18 39.98 59.17 -28.86
CA PRO A 18 39.65 57.78 -28.60
C PRO A 18 38.36 57.76 -27.78
N VAL A 19 37.36 57.01 -28.23
CA VAL A 19 36.19 56.70 -27.41
C VAL A 19 36.71 56.03 -26.15
N LEU A 20 36.21 56.44 -24.98
CA LEU A 20 36.48 55.72 -23.73
C LEU A 20 36.02 54.28 -23.95
N ALA A 21 36.97 53.34 -23.98
CA ALA A 21 36.63 51.94 -24.11
C ALA A 21 35.77 51.54 -22.91
N ASP A 22 34.56 51.05 -23.17
CA ASP A 22 33.80 50.32 -22.16
C ASP A 22 34.69 49.24 -21.57
N ALA A 23 34.60 49.04 -20.25
CA ALA A 23 35.24 47.90 -19.63
C ALA A 23 34.76 46.62 -20.33
N PRO A 24 35.66 45.66 -20.66
CA PRO A 24 35.23 44.43 -21.31
C PRO A 24 34.15 43.77 -20.45
N PRO A 25 33.05 43.25 -21.06
CA PRO A 25 31.95 42.67 -20.30
C PRO A 25 32.50 41.60 -19.36
N GLN A 26 32.13 41.68 -18.08
CA GLN A 26 32.71 40.85 -17.03
C GLN A 26 32.17 39.42 -17.13
N LEU A 27 32.72 38.65 -18.08
CA LEU A 27 32.32 37.29 -18.46
C LEU A 27 32.37 36.27 -17.30
N CYS A 28 33.04 36.62 -16.18
CA CYS A 28 32.97 35.90 -14.93
C CYS A 28 32.57 36.86 -13.79
N GLN A 29 31.27 37.02 -13.56
CA GLN A 29 30.75 37.64 -12.34
C GLN A 29 30.72 36.57 -11.23
N ASP A 30 31.70 36.60 -10.34
CA ASP A 30 31.69 35.75 -9.14
C ASP A 30 30.69 36.31 -8.11
N ASP A 31 29.51 35.69 -8.09
CA ASP A 31 28.47 35.90 -7.09
C ASP A 31 28.44 34.76 -6.05
N LEU A 32 29.35 33.78 -6.07
CA LEU A 32 29.36 32.64 -5.13
C LEU A 32 29.56 33.08 -3.67
N GLY A 33 30.23 34.22 -3.47
CA GLY A 33 30.39 34.86 -2.16
C GLY A 33 29.22 35.75 -1.72
N LYS A 34 28.11 35.80 -2.45
CA LYS A 34 26.94 36.65 -2.15
C LYS A 34 25.72 35.79 -1.84
N ASP A 35 25.17 35.94 -0.65
CA ASP A 35 23.83 35.41 -0.37
C ASP A 35 22.79 36.18 -1.21
N LYS A 36 22.27 35.51 -2.23
CA LYS A 36 21.20 35.98 -3.13
C LYS A 36 19.83 35.39 -2.78
N GLN A 37 19.79 34.43 -1.86
CA GLN A 37 18.58 33.70 -1.47
C GLN A 37 17.91 34.35 -0.24
N GLY A 38 18.72 34.94 0.64
CA GLY A 38 18.26 35.54 1.88
C GLY A 38 17.71 34.52 2.88
N ALA A 39 17.04 35.01 3.91
CA ALA A 39 16.42 34.14 4.90
C ALA A 39 15.32 33.27 4.28
N PHE A 40 15.36 31.96 4.52
CA PHE A 40 14.29 31.05 4.14
C PHE A 40 12.95 31.49 4.75
N ASN A 41 11.93 31.61 3.92
CA ASN A 41 10.55 31.88 4.30
C ASN A 41 9.66 30.78 3.71
N ILE A 42 8.65 30.30 4.46
CA ILE A 42 7.65 29.37 3.90
C ILE A 42 6.67 30.19 3.06
N GLY A 43 6.52 29.84 1.77
CA GLY A 43 5.59 30.55 0.89
C GLY A 43 5.97 30.47 -0.60
N PRO A 44 5.21 31.16 -1.48
CA PRO A 44 5.47 31.16 -2.91
C PRO A 44 6.85 31.74 -3.27
N ASP A 45 7.37 32.67 -2.47
CA ASP A 45 8.59 33.44 -2.75
C ASP A 45 9.82 32.97 -1.93
N GLY A 46 9.86 31.70 -1.51
CA GLY A 46 10.98 31.16 -0.72
C GLY A 46 11.12 29.64 -0.79
N LEU A 47 10.61 28.94 0.23
CA LEU A 47 10.52 27.48 0.28
C LEU A 47 9.08 27.02 0.06
N SER A 48 8.89 26.20 -0.98
CA SER A 48 7.80 25.23 -1.02
C SER A 48 8.20 24.04 -0.15
N ILE A 49 7.68 24.01 1.07
CA ILE A 49 7.72 22.81 1.89
C ILE A 49 6.64 21.86 1.34
N ASP A 50 7.08 20.75 0.73
CA ASP A 50 6.19 19.85 -0.01
C ASP A 50 5.27 19.01 0.92
N ASN A 51 5.46 19.06 2.25
CA ASN A 51 4.71 18.28 3.25
C ASN A 51 4.98 18.72 4.71
N ASN A 52 4.15 18.27 5.64
CA ASN A 52 4.25 18.62 7.07
C ASN A 52 5.46 18.02 7.83
N THR A 53 6.38 17.29 7.18
CA THR A 53 7.58 16.75 7.88
C THR A 53 8.74 17.72 7.96
N ILE A 54 8.76 18.80 7.17
CA ILE A 54 9.73 19.88 7.36
C ILE A 54 9.05 21.11 7.96
N LYS A 55 9.72 21.72 8.94
CA LYS A 55 9.27 22.93 9.62
C LYS A 55 10.37 23.97 9.64
N LEU A 56 10.09 25.18 9.18
CA LEU A 56 10.93 26.33 9.44
C LEU A 56 10.74 26.76 10.90
N ARG A 57 11.82 26.71 11.68
CA ARG A 57 11.87 27.19 13.06
C ARG A 57 11.98 28.72 13.08
N GLY A 58 11.55 29.34 14.18
CA GLY A 58 11.71 30.78 14.41
C GLY A 58 13.17 31.27 14.55
N ASP A 59 14.15 30.36 14.48
CA ASP A 59 15.59 30.65 14.39
C ASP A 59 16.16 30.46 12.97
N GLY A 60 15.29 30.41 11.94
CA GLY A 60 15.66 30.33 10.53
C GLY A 60 16.10 28.94 10.05
N ARG A 61 16.14 27.94 10.92
CA ARG A 61 16.58 26.57 10.58
C ARG A 61 15.41 25.69 10.17
N LEU A 62 15.66 24.78 9.24
CA LEU A 62 14.75 23.68 8.94
C LEU A 62 14.90 22.56 9.97
N GLN A 63 13.78 22.01 10.42
CA GLN A 63 13.70 20.84 11.29
C GLN A 63 12.90 19.72 10.62
N LEU A 64 13.32 18.48 10.85
CA LEU A 64 12.60 17.29 10.44
C LEU A 64 11.66 16.85 11.58
N GLU A 65 10.39 17.17 11.43
CA GLU A 65 9.30 16.55 12.18
C GLU A 65 9.08 15.15 11.57
N THR A 66 9.82 14.13 12.04
CA THR A 66 9.79 12.73 11.52
C THR A 66 8.41 12.05 11.53
N ASN A 67 7.42 12.70 12.15
CA ASN A 67 6.01 12.33 12.19
C ASN A 67 5.80 10.82 12.41
N LEU A 68 6.21 10.34 13.60
CA LEU A 68 6.09 8.96 14.05
C LEU A 68 4.63 8.54 14.33
N LYS A 69 3.70 8.83 13.40
CA LYS A 69 2.36 8.27 13.38
C LYS A 69 2.50 6.75 13.26
N LYS A 70 1.93 6.00 14.22
CA LYS A 70 1.75 4.55 14.07
C LYS A 70 1.03 4.27 12.75
N LEU A 71 1.43 3.20 12.05
CA LEU A 71 0.77 2.83 10.79
C LEU A 71 -0.74 2.70 11.02
N ASP A 72 -1.47 3.28 10.09
CA ASP A 72 -2.91 3.27 9.99
C ASP A 72 -3.23 2.42 8.77
N VAL A 73 -3.56 1.13 8.98
CA VAL A 73 -3.70 0.14 7.90
C VAL A 73 -4.85 0.50 6.93
N GLU A 74 -5.81 1.26 7.45
CA GLU A 74 -6.93 1.87 6.74
C GLU A 74 -6.56 3.12 5.92
N ASN A 75 -5.35 3.66 6.07
CA ASN A 75 -4.87 4.89 5.42
C ASN A 75 -3.33 4.91 5.41
N ILE A 76 -2.73 4.09 4.55
CA ILE A 76 -1.27 3.94 4.41
C ILE A 76 -0.74 5.07 3.52
N THR A 77 -0.56 6.25 4.11
CA THR A 77 -0.07 7.46 3.44
C THR A 77 1.40 7.74 3.73
N PHE A 78 2.20 7.94 2.67
CA PHE A 78 3.61 8.31 2.77
C PHE A 78 3.74 9.84 2.78
N PRO A 79 4.25 10.48 3.85
CA PRO A 79 4.18 11.93 3.97
C PRO A 79 5.23 12.69 3.15
N PHE A 80 6.20 11.99 2.53
CA PHE A 80 7.26 12.56 1.67
C PHE A 80 7.79 11.48 0.72
N ASP A 81 8.43 11.89 -0.38
CA ASP A 81 9.06 10.97 -1.33
C ASP A 81 10.04 10.02 -0.62
N GLN A 82 9.79 8.72 -0.69
CA GLN A 82 10.66 7.70 -0.08
C GLN A 82 10.74 6.41 -0.85
N ARG A 83 11.90 5.76 -0.75
CA ARG A 83 12.08 4.38 -1.20
C ARG A 83 11.39 3.46 -0.21
N VAL A 84 10.67 2.48 -0.73
CA VAL A 84 9.98 1.47 0.08
C VAL A 84 10.39 0.10 -0.43
N THR A 85 10.84 -0.78 0.46
CA THR A 85 11.08 -2.18 0.13
C THR A 85 10.15 -3.07 0.95
N ILE A 86 9.77 -4.20 0.36
CA ILE A 86 8.97 -5.22 1.05
C ILE A 86 9.77 -6.52 1.02
N SER A 87 10.07 -7.03 2.21
CA SER A 87 10.70 -8.33 2.41
C SER A 87 9.64 -9.35 2.81
N TYR A 88 9.57 -10.47 2.11
CA TYR A 88 8.83 -11.66 2.53
C TYR A 88 9.41 -12.21 3.84
N VAL A 89 8.59 -12.82 4.69
CA VAL A 89 8.99 -13.29 6.03
C VAL A 89 8.64 -14.74 6.31
N TYR A 90 7.40 -15.15 6.01
CA TYR A 90 6.76 -16.37 6.49
C TYR A 90 5.40 -16.58 5.78
N GLU A 91 5.04 -17.83 5.59
CA GLU A 91 3.71 -18.35 5.24
C GLU A 91 3.35 -19.47 6.25
N SER A 92 2.06 -19.70 6.49
CA SER A 92 1.57 -20.71 7.44
C SER A 92 0.10 -21.12 7.21
N ALA A 93 -0.31 -21.29 5.97
CA ALA A 93 -1.72 -21.37 5.57
C ALA A 93 -2.10 -22.73 4.95
N GLY A 94 -3.29 -22.78 4.34
CA GLY A 94 -3.80 -23.91 3.55
C GLY A 94 -4.23 -23.51 2.14
N ALA A 95 -3.73 -22.38 1.67
CA ALA A 95 -4.12 -21.71 0.43
C ALA A 95 -2.88 -21.20 -0.31
N SER A 96 -3.10 -20.57 -1.46
CA SER A 96 -2.04 -19.86 -2.18
C SER A 96 -2.40 -18.40 -2.31
N HIS A 97 -1.39 -17.54 -2.19
CA HIS A 97 -1.60 -16.10 -2.11
C HIS A 97 -0.65 -15.35 -3.04
N ALA A 98 -1.08 -14.18 -3.50
CA ALA A 98 -0.25 -13.23 -4.23
C ALA A 98 -0.42 -11.84 -3.64
N LEU A 99 0.68 -11.17 -3.28
CA LEU A 99 0.67 -9.83 -2.69
C LEU A 99 0.84 -8.77 -3.77
N GLY A 100 -0.07 -7.81 -3.82
CA GLY A 100 0.05 -6.63 -4.67
C GLY A 100 -0.33 -5.33 -3.98
N TYR A 101 -0.16 -4.22 -4.70
CA TYR A 101 -0.56 -2.89 -4.22
C TYR A 101 -1.04 -1.96 -5.34
N MET A 102 -1.88 -1.01 -4.96
CA MET A 102 -2.37 0.05 -5.85
C MET A 102 -2.39 1.41 -5.13
N TYR A 103 -2.33 2.49 -5.91
CA TYR A 103 -2.49 3.85 -5.38
C TYR A 103 -3.96 4.25 -5.35
N MET A 104 -4.40 4.90 -4.28
CA MET A 104 -5.74 5.47 -4.17
C MET A 104 -6.06 6.42 -5.35
N ASP A 105 -5.06 7.13 -5.86
CA ASP A 105 -5.23 8.03 -7.01
C ASP A 105 -5.50 7.28 -8.33
N ASP A 106 -4.93 6.08 -8.55
CA ASP A 106 -5.26 5.24 -9.72
C ASP A 106 -6.73 4.79 -9.62
N VAL A 107 -7.21 4.41 -8.43
CA VAL A 107 -8.60 3.99 -8.16
C VAL A 107 -9.58 5.15 -8.38
N LYS A 108 -9.29 6.33 -7.82
CA LYS A 108 -10.08 7.56 -8.04
C LYS A 108 -10.10 7.98 -9.51
N ALA A 109 -8.97 7.88 -10.22
CA ALA A 109 -8.87 8.23 -11.64
C ALA A 109 -9.68 7.31 -12.57
N ARG A 110 -10.06 6.10 -12.14
CA ARG A 110 -10.99 5.23 -12.86
C ARG A 110 -12.47 5.43 -12.48
N GLY A 111 -12.75 6.23 -11.46
CA GLY A 111 -14.10 6.49 -10.95
C GLY A 111 -14.55 5.56 -9.82
N TYR A 112 -13.77 4.52 -9.48
CA TYR A 112 -14.15 3.50 -8.48
C TYR A 112 -14.21 4.00 -7.03
N ALA A 113 -13.60 5.15 -6.73
CA ALA A 113 -13.64 5.80 -5.42
C ALA A 113 -13.87 7.30 -5.54
N ASN A 114 -14.60 7.88 -4.58
CA ASN A 114 -14.82 9.32 -4.51
C ASN A 114 -13.58 10.06 -3.95
N ASN A 115 -13.61 11.40 -3.92
CA ASN A 115 -12.48 12.22 -3.50
C ASN A 115 -11.90 11.87 -2.10
N LYS A 116 -12.72 11.35 -1.18
CA LYS A 116 -12.28 10.93 0.16
C LYS A 116 -11.63 9.54 0.19
N GLY A 117 -11.77 8.72 -0.86
CA GLY A 117 -11.34 7.30 -0.86
C GLY A 117 -12.43 6.31 -0.41
N GLU A 118 -13.69 6.75 -0.33
CA GLU A 118 -14.85 5.86 -0.19
C GLU A 118 -15.18 5.26 -1.57
N LEU A 119 -15.41 3.95 -1.66
CA LEU A 119 -15.88 3.30 -2.90
C LEU A 119 -17.28 3.82 -3.30
N VAL A 120 -17.61 3.74 -4.59
CA VAL A 120 -18.89 4.19 -5.13
C VAL A 120 -19.65 3.08 -5.86
N ASP A 121 -20.96 3.29 -5.99
CA ASP A 121 -21.92 2.55 -6.81
C ASP A 121 -22.57 3.62 -7.70
N LEU A 122 -22.07 3.80 -8.93
CA LEU A 122 -22.49 4.91 -9.80
C LEU A 122 -23.74 4.60 -10.62
N ASN A 123 -23.98 3.32 -10.96
CA ASN A 123 -25.20 2.89 -11.66
C ASN A 123 -26.39 2.65 -10.70
N GLY A 124 -26.14 2.61 -9.38
CA GLY A 124 -27.14 2.48 -8.33
C GLY A 124 -27.65 1.06 -8.12
N ASN A 125 -26.89 0.04 -8.54
CA ASN A 125 -27.35 -1.35 -8.54
C ASN A 125 -27.16 -2.07 -7.19
N GLY A 126 -26.32 -1.55 -6.30
CA GLY A 126 -26.05 -2.09 -4.97
C GLY A 126 -24.77 -2.94 -4.84
N ILE A 127 -24.03 -3.16 -5.94
CA ILE A 127 -22.63 -3.62 -5.94
C ILE A 127 -21.76 -2.36 -6.15
N LEU A 128 -20.61 -2.27 -5.50
CA LEU A 128 -19.69 -1.15 -5.70
C LEU A 128 -18.91 -1.34 -7.01
N ASP A 129 -18.68 -0.27 -7.76
CA ASP A 129 -18.06 -0.29 -9.10
C ASP A 129 -16.70 -1.02 -9.13
N LEU A 130 -15.94 -0.95 -8.03
CA LEU A 130 -14.67 -1.70 -7.87
C LEU A 130 -14.91 -3.21 -7.78
N HIS A 131 -15.93 -3.65 -7.06
CA HIS A 131 -16.31 -5.07 -6.96
C HIS A 131 -16.93 -5.58 -8.25
N GLU A 132 -17.66 -4.74 -8.99
CA GLU A 132 -18.04 -5.05 -10.36
C GLU A 132 -16.83 -5.27 -11.27
N ALA A 133 -15.84 -4.38 -11.23
CA ALA A 133 -14.65 -4.45 -12.07
C ALA A 133 -13.67 -5.58 -11.68
N LEU A 134 -13.63 -5.98 -10.40
CA LEU A 134 -12.84 -7.15 -9.94
C LEU A 134 -13.34 -8.47 -10.52
N TYR A 135 -14.66 -8.64 -10.61
CA TYR A 135 -15.28 -9.90 -11.06
C TYR A 135 -15.91 -9.78 -12.46
N ASN A 136 -15.67 -8.67 -13.15
CA ASN A 136 -16.21 -8.36 -14.47
C ASN A 136 -17.75 -8.46 -14.57
N LEU A 137 -18.48 -8.00 -13.54
CA LEU A 137 -19.94 -8.16 -13.40
C LEU A 137 -20.80 -7.20 -14.24
N THR A 138 -20.26 -6.08 -14.71
CA THR A 138 -21.06 -5.07 -15.42
C THR A 138 -21.59 -5.61 -16.75
N PRO A 139 -22.89 -5.45 -17.07
CA PRO A 139 -23.44 -5.85 -18.36
C PRO A 139 -23.01 -4.88 -19.47
N ASP A 140 -22.77 -5.40 -20.67
CA ASP A 140 -22.39 -4.59 -21.85
C ASP A 140 -23.43 -3.50 -22.17
N THR A 141 -24.68 -3.69 -21.71
CA THR A 141 -25.84 -2.80 -21.84
C THR A 141 -25.92 -1.68 -20.79
N ASP A 142 -25.06 -1.67 -19.76
CA ASP A 142 -24.96 -0.54 -18.81
C ASP A 142 -24.64 0.76 -19.57
N THR A 143 -25.20 1.90 -19.17
CA THR A 143 -25.00 3.20 -19.85
C THR A 143 -24.38 4.27 -18.95
N ILE A 144 -23.96 3.90 -17.74
CA ILE A 144 -23.46 4.78 -16.68
C ILE A 144 -21.98 4.51 -16.41
N LEU A 145 -21.57 3.24 -16.28
CA LEU A 145 -20.19 2.87 -15.97
C LEU A 145 -19.28 3.00 -17.21
N PRO A 146 -18.15 3.73 -17.13
CA PRO A 146 -17.24 3.91 -18.26
C PRO A 146 -16.38 2.67 -18.54
N ASN A 147 -16.08 1.86 -17.51
CA ASN A 147 -15.24 0.66 -17.60
C ASN A 147 -16.08 -0.59 -17.31
N LYS A 148 -16.82 -1.11 -18.30
CA LYS A 148 -17.75 -2.27 -18.11
C LYS A 148 -17.07 -3.64 -18.16
N TYR A 149 -15.83 -3.69 -18.62
CA TYR A 149 -15.05 -4.91 -18.74
C TYR A 149 -13.57 -4.59 -18.66
N ILE A 150 -12.83 -5.36 -17.87
CA ILE A 150 -11.38 -5.29 -17.69
C ILE A 150 -10.83 -6.56 -18.35
N GLY A 151 -10.18 -6.42 -19.50
CA GLY A 151 -9.81 -7.52 -20.39
C GLY A 151 -9.92 -7.16 -21.88
N VAL A 152 -9.40 -8.00 -22.78
CA VAL A 152 -9.54 -7.82 -24.25
C VAL A 152 -10.93 -8.21 -24.75
N SER A 153 -11.45 -9.36 -24.30
CA SER A 153 -12.77 -9.87 -24.71
C SER A 153 -13.32 -10.85 -23.67
N ARG A 154 -14.57 -10.63 -23.25
CA ARG A 154 -15.29 -11.43 -22.25
C ARG A 154 -15.23 -12.94 -22.56
N ARG A 155 -14.78 -13.76 -21.61
CA ARG A 155 -14.68 -15.23 -21.73
C ARG A 155 -16.06 -15.88 -21.79
N CYS A 156 -16.98 -15.41 -20.97
CA CYS A 156 -18.28 -16.01 -20.71
C CYS A 156 -19.41 -14.97 -20.84
N ASN A 157 -20.09 -14.96 -21.99
CA ASN A 157 -21.25 -14.08 -22.21
C ASN A 157 -22.54 -14.73 -21.67
N LYS A 158 -22.72 -14.66 -20.34
CA LYS A 158 -23.93 -15.07 -19.61
C LYS A 158 -24.35 -13.92 -18.69
N THR A 159 -25.66 -13.75 -18.46
CA THR A 159 -26.21 -12.77 -17.51
C THR A 159 -27.22 -13.36 -16.54
N PHE A 160 -27.28 -12.84 -15.32
CA PHE A 160 -28.32 -13.09 -14.32
C PHE A 160 -29.05 -11.81 -13.90
N THR A 161 -30.05 -11.91 -13.02
CA THR A 161 -30.76 -10.74 -12.47
C THR A 161 -30.98 -10.90 -10.97
N SER A 162 -30.45 -9.96 -10.18
CA SER A 162 -30.53 -9.94 -8.71
C SER A 162 -31.08 -8.60 -8.21
N GLY A 163 -32.10 -8.64 -7.35
CA GLY A 163 -32.71 -7.44 -6.77
C GLY A 163 -33.25 -6.42 -7.79
N GLY A 164 -33.62 -6.87 -9.00
CA GLY A 164 -34.16 -6.02 -10.08
C GLY A 164 -33.14 -5.47 -11.07
N PHE A 165 -31.85 -5.76 -10.90
CA PHE A 165 -30.76 -5.34 -11.81
C PHE A 165 -30.16 -6.55 -12.52
N THR A 166 -29.73 -6.36 -13.77
CA THR A 166 -29.07 -7.38 -14.58
C THR A 166 -27.56 -7.25 -14.49
N TYR A 167 -26.87 -8.38 -14.42
CA TYR A 167 -25.42 -8.49 -14.28
C TYR A 167 -24.88 -9.53 -15.26
N ASN A 168 -23.63 -9.38 -15.71
CA ASN A 168 -22.85 -10.50 -16.24
C ASN A 168 -22.41 -11.42 -15.08
N HIS A 169 -22.24 -12.70 -15.36
CA HIS A 169 -21.71 -13.64 -14.35
C HIS A 169 -20.20 -13.42 -14.08
N PRO A 170 -19.73 -13.73 -12.85
CA PRO A 170 -18.34 -13.52 -12.43
C PRO A 170 -17.37 -14.50 -13.09
N GLU A 171 -16.49 -14.02 -13.99
CA GLU A 171 -15.60 -14.90 -14.76
C GLU A 171 -14.54 -15.64 -13.92
N LEU A 172 -14.11 -15.02 -12.81
CA LEU A 172 -13.24 -15.64 -11.79
C LEU A 172 -13.96 -16.68 -10.89
N ALA A 173 -15.27 -16.79 -11.03
CA ALA A 173 -16.09 -17.78 -10.32
C ALA A 173 -16.91 -18.60 -11.33
N MET A 174 -16.23 -19.00 -12.41
CA MET A 174 -16.74 -19.87 -13.47
C MET A 174 -15.65 -20.88 -13.84
N ASP A 175 -16.02 -22.13 -14.08
CA ASP A 175 -15.08 -23.10 -14.67
C ASP A 175 -14.74 -22.74 -16.12
N LYS A 176 -13.75 -23.42 -16.68
CA LYS A 176 -13.25 -23.26 -18.05
C LYS A 176 -14.33 -23.34 -19.13
N ASP A 177 -15.42 -24.06 -18.89
CA ASP A 177 -16.54 -24.25 -19.84
C ASP A 177 -17.67 -23.21 -19.63
N CYS A 178 -17.43 -22.17 -18.82
CA CYS A 178 -18.39 -21.15 -18.37
C CYS A 178 -19.54 -21.72 -17.51
N GLY A 179 -19.29 -22.84 -16.82
CA GLY A 179 -20.15 -23.43 -15.82
C GLY A 179 -20.09 -22.67 -14.50
N GLU A 180 -21.27 -22.26 -14.03
CA GLU A 180 -21.54 -21.75 -12.69
C GLU A 180 -23.03 -21.88 -12.38
N ASP A 181 -23.46 -21.42 -11.19
CA ASP A 181 -24.85 -21.46 -10.74
C ASP A 181 -25.29 -20.10 -10.16
N PHE A 182 -26.56 -19.74 -10.43
CA PHE A 182 -27.24 -18.60 -9.82
C PHE A 182 -28.59 -19.07 -9.26
N HIS A 183 -28.79 -18.89 -7.96
CA HIS A 183 -30.02 -19.27 -7.28
C HIS A 183 -30.38 -18.31 -6.14
N TYR A 184 -31.63 -18.38 -5.70
CA TYR A 184 -32.14 -17.72 -4.51
C TYR A 184 -32.24 -18.71 -3.36
N ASP A 185 -31.68 -18.37 -2.20
CA ASP A 185 -31.78 -19.17 -0.97
C ASP A 185 -32.54 -18.35 0.10
N PRO A 186 -33.67 -18.85 0.63
CA PRO A 186 -34.43 -18.17 1.67
C PRO A 186 -33.88 -18.30 3.10
N ASP A 187 -32.89 -19.18 3.36
CA ASP A 187 -32.55 -19.66 4.72
C ASP A 187 -31.03 -19.67 5.02
N VAL A 188 -30.30 -18.67 4.53
CA VAL A 188 -28.85 -18.52 4.77
C VAL A 188 -28.56 -17.94 6.15
N SER A 189 -27.48 -18.39 6.81
CA SER A 189 -27.05 -17.81 8.09
C SER A 189 -26.64 -16.33 7.95
N ASP A 190 -27.11 -15.46 8.84
CA ASP A 190 -26.71 -14.05 8.81
C ASP A 190 -25.33 -13.84 9.45
N ALA A 191 -24.35 -13.48 8.62
CA ALA A 191 -22.97 -13.22 9.05
C ALA A 191 -22.81 -11.93 9.88
N ARG A 192 -23.84 -11.08 9.99
CA ARG A 192 -23.79 -9.90 10.87
C ARG A 192 -23.69 -10.29 12.34
N PRO A 193 -22.99 -9.50 13.18
CA PRO A 193 -22.77 -9.85 14.56
C PRO A 193 -24.04 -9.53 15.36
N THR A 194 -24.28 -10.27 16.45
CA THR A 194 -25.30 -9.79 17.39
C THR A 194 -24.83 -8.48 18.02
N THR A 195 -25.77 -7.54 18.11
CA THR A 195 -25.60 -6.28 18.82
C THR A 195 -26.67 -6.16 19.89
N LYS A 196 -26.62 -5.10 20.69
CA LYS A 196 -27.66 -4.77 21.67
C LYS A 196 -29.09 -4.71 21.07
N ASP A 197 -29.19 -4.38 19.78
CA ASP A 197 -30.45 -4.09 19.08
C ASP A 197 -30.82 -5.14 18.01
N TYR A 198 -29.95 -6.13 17.76
CA TYR A 198 -30.11 -7.15 16.72
C TYR A 198 -29.57 -8.51 17.17
N THR A 199 -30.40 -9.54 17.04
CA THR A 199 -30.03 -10.96 17.20
C THR A 199 -30.08 -11.63 15.83
N ARG A 200 -29.09 -12.46 15.51
CA ARG A 200 -29.05 -13.23 14.26
C ARG A 200 -30.31 -14.06 14.07
N ALA A 201 -30.79 -14.06 12.84
CA ALA A 201 -31.77 -14.98 12.29
C ALA A 201 -31.38 -15.19 10.82
N ASN A 202 -31.75 -16.32 10.22
CA ASN A 202 -31.42 -16.58 8.82
C ASN A 202 -32.07 -15.55 7.89
N ILE A 203 -31.43 -15.33 6.74
CA ILE A 203 -31.76 -14.31 5.76
C ILE A 203 -31.96 -14.93 4.38
N ALA A 204 -32.91 -14.35 3.63
CA ALA A 204 -33.06 -14.60 2.22
C ALA A 204 -32.03 -13.77 1.42
N THR A 205 -31.31 -14.42 0.51
CA THR A 205 -30.28 -13.81 -0.34
C THR A 205 -30.17 -14.57 -1.66
N ASP A 206 -29.75 -13.86 -2.71
CA ASP A 206 -29.30 -14.50 -3.95
C ASP A 206 -27.86 -15.04 -3.76
N TRP A 207 -27.46 -15.99 -4.61
CA TRP A 207 -26.11 -16.53 -4.76
C TRP A 207 -25.71 -16.54 -6.23
N VAL A 208 -24.43 -16.29 -6.52
CA VAL A 208 -23.86 -16.46 -7.87
C VAL A 208 -22.46 -17.08 -7.83
N GLY A 209 -22.14 -17.90 -8.83
CA GLY A 209 -20.78 -18.36 -9.11
C GLY A 209 -20.48 -19.80 -8.71
N LYS A 210 -19.31 -20.28 -9.13
CA LYS A 210 -18.74 -21.59 -8.84
C LYS A 210 -17.38 -21.44 -8.15
N GLN A 211 -17.15 -22.39 -7.25
CA GLN A 211 -15.92 -22.66 -6.54
C GLN A 211 -15.29 -23.90 -7.19
N MET A 212 -13.99 -23.84 -7.51
CA MET A 212 -13.21 -24.99 -8.00
C MET A 212 -12.77 -25.81 -6.78
N ALA A 213 -13.66 -26.71 -6.36
CA ALA A 213 -13.58 -27.44 -5.11
C ALA A 213 -12.66 -28.66 -5.23
N LEU A 214 -11.67 -28.77 -4.35
CA LEU A 214 -10.64 -29.80 -4.43
C LEU A 214 -11.04 -31.11 -3.73
N GLY A 215 -10.25 -32.15 -3.98
CA GLY A 215 -10.34 -33.44 -3.31
C GLY A 215 -11.34 -34.37 -3.99
N GLN A 216 -11.88 -35.33 -3.24
CA GLN A 216 -12.73 -36.38 -3.81
C GLN A 216 -14.22 -36.15 -3.53
N GLN A 217 -15.05 -36.20 -4.57
CA GLN A 217 -16.50 -36.25 -4.47
C GLN A 217 -16.98 -37.70 -4.34
N TRP A 218 -18.05 -37.94 -3.57
CA TRP A 218 -18.73 -39.23 -3.61
C TRP A 218 -19.61 -39.34 -4.87
N ASP A 219 -19.24 -40.25 -5.77
CA ASP A 219 -20.01 -40.61 -6.96
C ASP A 219 -21.07 -41.66 -6.60
N ASN A 220 -22.34 -41.36 -6.85
CA ASN A 220 -23.46 -42.25 -6.54
C ASN A 220 -23.64 -43.41 -7.52
N ASP A 221 -23.20 -43.26 -8.76
CA ASP A 221 -23.30 -44.27 -9.82
C ASP A 221 -22.09 -45.23 -9.77
N LEU A 222 -20.89 -44.69 -9.59
CA LEU A 222 -19.65 -45.48 -9.40
C LEU A 222 -19.46 -45.98 -7.96
N LYS A 223 -20.21 -45.44 -6.98
CA LYS A 223 -20.21 -45.83 -5.55
C LYS A 223 -18.83 -45.84 -4.91
N LYS A 224 -18.04 -44.83 -5.25
CA LYS A 224 -16.71 -44.59 -4.71
C LYS A 224 -16.52 -43.09 -4.53
N MET A 225 -15.49 -42.75 -3.77
CA MET A 225 -14.83 -41.48 -3.98
C MET A 225 -14.25 -41.46 -5.40
N VAL A 226 -14.66 -40.47 -6.20
CA VAL A 226 -13.97 -40.03 -7.40
C VAL A 226 -13.19 -38.78 -7.05
N ASP A 227 -12.01 -38.65 -7.62
CA ASP A 227 -11.33 -37.36 -7.66
C ASP A 227 -12.27 -36.36 -8.35
N ASN A 228 -12.48 -35.19 -7.74
CA ASN A 228 -13.33 -34.17 -8.33
C ASN A 228 -12.67 -33.65 -9.63
N ILE A 229 -13.42 -32.90 -10.44
CA ILE A 229 -12.99 -32.48 -11.78
C ILE A 229 -11.66 -31.69 -11.77
N ASP A 230 -11.34 -31.06 -10.64
CA ASP A 230 -10.16 -30.22 -10.45
C ASP A 230 -9.25 -30.80 -9.33
N ASP A 231 -8.26 -31.62 -9.70
CA ASP A 231 -7.05 -31.78 -8.88
C ASP A 231 -6.26 -30.45 -8.89
N PRO A 232 -5.57 -30.04 -7.81
CA PRO A 232 -4.74 -28.83 -7.83
C PRO A 232 -3.76 -28.77 -9.01
N LEU A 233 -3.28 -29.93 -9.47
CA LEU A 233 -2.37 -30.11 -10.59
C LEU A 233 -3.06 -30.12 -11.96
N ASP A 234 -4.38 -30.34 -12.04
CA ASP A 234 -5.14 -30.43 -13.30
C ASP A 234 -5.91 -29.15 -13.68
N LEU A 235 -6.06 -28.18 -12.75
CA LEU A 235 -6.69 -26.87 -13.01
C LEU A 235 -6.24 -26.22 -14.34
N SER A 236 -7.19 -25.78 -15.17
CA SER A 236 -6.91 -25.08 -16.42
C SER A 236 -6.64 -23.59 -16.20
N VAL A 237 -5.86 -23.00 -17.12
CA VAL A 237 -5.66 -21.53 -17.23
C VAL A 237 -6.94 -20.72 -17.47
N ASP A 238 -8.06 -21.41 -17.77
CA ASP A 238 -9.41 -20.87 -17.94
C ASP A 238 -10.35 -21.13 -16.74
N ASP A 239 -9.97 -21.96 -15.77
CA ASP A 239 -10.77 -22.18 -14.55
C ASP A 239 -10.57 -21.01 -13.58
N ALA A 240 -11.66 -20.46 -13.03
CA ALA A 240 -11.60 -19.29 -12.15
C ALA A 240 -10.79 -18.11 -12.73
N SER A 241 -10.96 -17.85 -14.04
CA SER A 241 -10.12 -16.92 -14.84
C SER A 241 -10.95 -15.91 -15.65
N ASP A 242 -10.43 -14.68 -15.76
CA ASP A 242 -10.89 -13.64 -16.70
C ASP A 242 -9.85 -13.34 -17.82
N ARG A 243 -8.90 -14.26 -18.04
CA ARG A 243 -7.91 -14.26 -19.14
C ARG A 243 -6.97 -13.05 -19.20
N GLY A 244 -6.38 -12.72 -18.05
CA GLY A 244 -5.35 -11.68 -17.92
C GLY A 244 -3.94 -12.08 -18.37
N VAL A 245 -2.97 -11.36 -17.82
CA VAL A 245 -1.55 -11.73 -17.77
C VAL A 245 -1.33 -12.96 -16.87
N PHE A 246 -2.14 -13.11 -15.82
CA PHE A 246 -2.07 -14.14 -14.79
C PHE A 246 -3.44 -14.81 -14.63
N SER A 247 -3.55 -16.12 -14.89
CA SER A 247 -4.85 -16.80 -15.03
C SER A 247 -5.82 -16.66 -13.85
N HIS A 248 -5.33 -16.56 -12.62
CA HIS A 248 -6.17 -16.65 -11.42
C HIS A 248 -6.12 -15.36 -10.55
N ILE A 249 -5.59 -14.27 -11.11
CA ILE A 249 -5.55 -12.94 -10.48
C ILE A 249 -6.49 -12.01 -11.26
N PRO A 250 -7.39 -11.26 -10.60
CA PRO A 250 -8.32 -10.36 -11.30
C PRO A 250 -7.63 -9.37 -12.24
N ASN A 251 -8.13 -9.23 -13.48
CA ASN A 251 -7.62 -8.28 -14.49
C ASN A 251 -7.46 -6.82 -13.97
N LEU A 252 -8.22 -6.42 -12.94
CA LEU A 252 -8.13 -5.11 -12.31
C LEU A 252 -6.90 -4.95 -11.39
N LEU A 253 -6.45 -6.04 -10.77
CA LEU A 253 -5.31 -6.07 -9.83
C LEU A 253 -3.98 -6.36 -10.53
N GLU A 254 -4.03 -6.78 -11.78
CA GLU A 254 -2.84 -6.90 -12.63
C GLU A 254 -2.14 -5.56 -12.91
N PRO A 255 -0.84 -5.60 -13.28
CA PRO A 255 -0.17 -4.50 -13.95
C PRO A 255 -0.83 -4.16 -15.29
N LYS A 256 -0.76 -2.89 -15.70
CA LYS A 256 -1.33 -2.37 -16.96
C LYS A 256 -0.70 -3.06 -18.17
N ALA A 257 -1.42 -3.97 -18.80
CA ALA A 257 -0.92 -4.81 -19.89
C ALA A 257 -1.95 -4.97 -21.02
N ALA A 258 -1.51 -5.46 -22.18
CA ALA A 258 -2.39 -5.65 -23.33
C ALA A 258 -3.54 -6.64 -23.05
N ALA A 259 -3.33 -7.67 -22.22
CA ALA A 259 -4.34 -8.67 -21.86
C ALA A 259 -5.52 -8.06 -21.08
N ASN A 260 -5.24 -7.17 -20.11
CA ASN A 260 -6.26 -6.38 -19.40
C ASN A 260 -6.62 -5.06 -20.11
N ASN A 261 -6.30 -4.90 -21.41
CA ASN A 261 -6.57 -3.68 -22.19
C ASN A 261 -6.00 -2.38 -21.56
N TYR A 262 -4.89 -2.51 -20.82
CA TYR A 262 -4.27 -1.46 -20.00
C TYR A 262 -5.22 -0.83 -18.95
N LEU A 263 -6.20 -1.62 -18.48
CA LEU A 263 -7.19 -1.21 -17.48
C LEU A 263 -6.80 -1.57 -16.04
N GLY A 264 -5.88 -2.53 -15.86
CA GLY A 264 -5.32 -2.91 -14.55
C GLY A 264 -4.77 -1.73 -13.74
N LEU A 265 -4.78 -1.84 -12.41
CA LEU A 265 -4.39 -0.79 -11.47
C LEU A 265 -3.35 -1.23 -10.45
N GLY A 266 -3.22 -2.54 -10.22
CA GLY A 266 -2.30 -3.09 -9.25
C GLY A 266 -0.88 -3.23 -9.78
N ARG A 267 -0.02 -3.68 -8.86
CA ARG A 267 1.40 -3.96 -9.03
C ARG A 267 1.65 -5.18 -8.15
N MET A 268 1.87 -6.34 -8.75
CA MET A 268 2.14 -7.56 -7.98
C MET A 268 3.58 -7.49 -7.46
N VAL A 269 3.72 -7.49 -6.15
CA VAL A 269 5.01 -7.50 -5.46
C VAL A 269 5.53 -8.93 -5.41
N PHE A 270 4.65 -9.85 -5.05
CA PHE A 270 4.90 -11.28 -5.09
C PHE A 270 3.74 -11.95 -5.84
N LEU A 271 4.06 -12.71 -6.90
CA LEU A 271 3.10 -13.45 -7.73
C LEU A 271 2.61 -14.74 -7.06
N LEU A 272 3.37 -15.19 -6.07
CA LEU A 272 3.12 -16.34 -5.21
C LEU A 272 3.74 -16.02 -3.84
N ALA A 273 3.22 -16.60 -2.77
CA ALA A 273 3.75 -16.53 -1.40
C ALA A 273 3.79 -17.99 -0.89
N ASP A 274 5.00 -18.54 -0.82
CA ASP A 274 5.29 -19.98 -0.68
C ASP A 274 6.74 -20.09 -0.20
N ASP A 275 7.01 -20.78 0.92
CA ASP A 275 8.29 -20.85 1.66
C ASP A 275 8.29 -22.19 2.42
N ASP A 276 8.09 -23.29 1.70
CA ASP A 276 7.46 -24.54 2.16
C ASP A 276 8.51 -25.67 2.34
N SER A 277 8.23 -26.91 1.95
CA SER A 277 9.10 -28.09 2.02
C SER A 277 8.85 -29.13 0.91
N ASP A 278 7.99 -28.84 -0.07
CA ASP A 278 7.88 -29.61 -1.32
C ASP A 278 8.18 -28.79 -2.60
N LYS A 279 7.44 -28.96 -3.71
CA LYS A 279 7.64 -28.28 -5.01
C LYS A 279 6.33 -27.97 -5.76
N ASN A 280 5.20 -27.88 -5.06
CA ASN A 280 3.87 -27.88 -5.66
C ASN A 280 3.14 -26.56 -5.44
N VAL A 281 3.25 -25.62 -6.41
CA VAL A 281 2.46 -24.38 -6.42
C VAL A 281 0.96 -24.69 -6.33
N PHE A 282 0.40 -24.61 -5.12
CA PHE A 282 -0.96 -25.04 -4.86
C PHE A 282 -1.94 -24.22 -5.70
N ARG A 283 -2.87 -24.92 -6.36
CA ARG A 283 -3.87 -24.34 -7.28
C ARG A 283 -3.33 -23.42 -8.41
N LYS A 284 -2.00 -23.35 -8.64
CA LYS A 284 -1.35 -22.57 -9.71
C LYS A 284 -1.66 -21.06 -9.74
N LEU A 285 -1.90 -20.42 -8.59
CA LEU A 285 -2.36 -19.00 -8.55
C LEU A 285 -1.45 -18.05 -9.36
N GLY A 286 -0.14 -18.16 -9.18
CA GLY A 286 0.86 -17.37 -9.91
C GLY A 286 1.35 -18.06 -11.19
N PRO A 287 1.83 -17.30 -12.20
CA PRO A 287 2.42 -17.83 -13.44
C PRO A 287 3.90 -18.24 -13.24
N VAL A 288 4.20 -18.85 -12.09
CA VAL A 288 5.56 -19.13 -11.61
C VAL A 288 5.64 -20.58 -11.19
N ASP A 289 6.81 -21.19 -11.39
CA ASP A 289 7.12 -22.54 -10.92
C ASP A 289 7.83 -22.44 -9.56
N ASP A 290 7.50 -23.34 -8.64
CA ASP A 290 8.27 -23.55 -7.42
C ASP A 290 9.62 -24.22 -7.77
N GLY A 291 10.70 -23.59 -7.30
CA GLY A 291 12.08 -23.97 -7.52
C GLY A 291 12.82 -24.47 -6.28
N SER A 292 12.26 -24.39 -5.08
CA SER A 292 12.97 -24.59 -3.79
C SER A 292 12.23 -25.60 -2.87
N ASN A 293 12.67 -25.82 -1.64
CA ASN A 293 11.95 -26.59 -0.60
C ASN A 293 12.52 -26.19 0.79
N ASP A 294 13.04 -24.96 0.90
CA ASP A 294 13.85 -24.48 2.01
C ASP A 294 13.10 -23.34 2.71
N ASN A 295 12.29 -23.64 3.75
CA ASN A 295 11.62 -22.66 4.63
C ASN A 295 12.66 -21.74 5.32
N ASP A 296 13.11 -20.70 4.62
CA ASP A 296 14.22 -19.80 4.96
C ASP A 296 13.73 -18.34 5.11
N GLY A 297 12.55 -18.03 4.58
CA GLY A 297 12.00 -16.69 4.42
C GLY A 297 12.24 -16.11 3.02
N VAL A 298 12.35 -16.94 2.00
CA VAL A 298 12.45 -16.57 0.58
C VAL A 298 11.25 -17.17 -0.14
N PRO A 299 10.51 -16.42 -0.99
CA PRO A 299 9.50 -17.05 -1.83
C PRO A 299 10.17 -18.08 -2.75
N ASP A 300 9.67 -19.31 -2.79
CA ASP A 300 10.34 -20.45 -3.44
C ASP A 300 10.45 -20.38 -4.99
N TYR A 301 10.26 -19.20 -5.60
CA TYR A 301 10.42 -18.93 -7.04
C TYR A 301 11.34 -17.73 -7.30
N ASP A 302 11.83 -17.65 -8.54
CA ASP A 302 12.68 -16.55 -9.04
C ASP A 302 11.86 -15.24 -9.18
N VAL A 303 11.75 -14.50 -8.06
CA VAL A 303 11.09 -13.18 -7.97
C VAL A 303 11.83 -12.15 -8.83
N SER A 304 13.15 -12.20 -8.85
CA SER A 304 14.00 -11.19 -9.50
C SER A 304 13.87 -11.20 -11.03
N MET A 305 13.42 -12.30 -11.64
CA MET A 305 12.95 -12.38 -13.02
C MET A 305 11.77 -11.43 -13.34
N TYR A 306 11.08 -10.90 -12.33
CA TYR A 306 9.93 -10.00 -12.45
C TYR A 306 10.23 -8.61 -11.89
N ASP A 307 9.62 -7.56 -12.44
CA ASP A 307 9.71 -6.20 -11.90
C ASP A 307 8.75 -5.97 -10.73
N TYR A 308 8.83 -4.81 -10.07
CA TYR A 308 8.01 -4.45 -8.91
C TYR A 308 6.50 -4.31 -9.19
N SER A 309 6.07 -4.54 -10.44
CA SER A 309 4.68 -4.63 -10.85
C SER A 309 4.22 -6.06 -11.20
N GLY A 310 5.14 -7.03 -11.19
CA GLY A 310 4.92 -8.42 -11.56
C GLY A 310 5.18 -8.71 -13.04
N LEU A 311 5.72 -7.77 -13.83
CA LEU A 311 5.99 -7.99 -15.24
C LEU A 311 7.36 -8.63 -15.46
N LYS A 312 7.41 -9.67 -16.29
CA LYS A 312 8.62 -10.45 -16.57
C LYS A 312 9.68 -9.59 -17.28
N ARG A 313 10.88 -9.51 -16.71
CA ARG A 313 11.98 -8.67 -17.19
C ARG A 313 12.57 -9.21 -18.51
N PRO A 314 13.11 -8.35 -19.40
CA PRO A 314 13.88 -8.78 -20.57
C PRO A 314 15.22 -9.46 -20.24
N SER A 315 15.72 -9.27 -19.01
CA SER A 315 16.91 -9.92 -18.47
C SER A 315 16.71 -10.08 -16.97
N ASN A 316 17.03 -11.26 -16.45
CA ASN A 316 17.11 -11.45 -15.00
C ASN A 316 18.41 -10.82 -14.46
N PRO A 317 18.38 -10.01 -13.38
CA PRO A 317 19.57 -9.64 -12.63
C PRO A 317 20.21 -10.79 -11.82
N ASP A 318 19.44 -11.78 -11.34
CA ASP A 318 19.90 -12.85 -10.44
C ASP A 318 19.15 -14.19 -10.74
N PRO A 319 19.64 -15.03 -11.68
CA PRO A 319 18.87 -16.17 -12.19
C PRO A 319 18.72 -17.36 -11.21
N GLY A 320 17.48 -17.71 -10.89
CA GLY A 320 17.11 -18.82 -10.00
C GLY A 320 16.87 -18.36 -8.55
N VAL A 321 16.17 -19.20 -7.78
CA VAL A 321 15.75 -18.89 -6.39
C VAL A 321 16.95 -18.54 -5.50
N SER A 322 16.86 -17.39 -4.84
CA SER A 322 17.99 -16.70 -4.22
C SER A 322 17.57 -15.90 -2.98
N VAL A 323 18.48 -15.70 -2.03
CA VAL A 323 18.26 -14.84 -0.84
C VAL A 323 17.94 -13.38 -1.19
N TYR A 324 18.17 -12.97 -2.45
CA TYR A 324 17.77 -11.65 -2.96
C TYR A 324 16.29 -11.58 -3.38
N ASP A 325 15.66 -12.70 -3.75
CA ASP A 325 14.23 -12.77 -4.14
C ASP A 325 13.30 -12.41 -2.97
N ARG A 326 13.75 -12.63 -1.75
CA ARG A 326 13.11 -12.21 -0.49
C ARG A 326 12.63 -10.76 -0.51
N THR A 327 13.33 -9.82 -1.16
CA THR A 327 13.07 -8.38 -1.00
C THR A 327 12.89 -7.62 -2.31
N VAL A 328 11.67 -7.14 -2.53
CA VAL A 328 11.31 -6.31 -3.68
C VAL A 328 11.42 -4.83 -3.32
N ASP A 329 12.14 -4.08 -4.16
CA ASP A 329 12.20 -2.61 -4.12
C ASP A 329 11.06 -2.01 -4.96
N LEU A 330 10.12 -1.33 -4.31
CA LEU A 330 9.01 -0.63 -4.97
C LEU A 330 9.46 0.71 -5.60
N GLY A 331 10.73 1.08 -5.43
CA GLY A 331 11.30 2.33 -5.91
C GLY A 331 10.83 3.53 -5.09
N MET A 332 10.95 4.72 -5.68
CA MET A 332 10.57 5.98 -5.04
C MET A 332 9.06 6.21 -5.10
N ILE A 333 8.41 6.09 -3.96
CA ILE A 333 6.98 6.38 -3.76
C ILE A 333 6.85 7.86 -3.38
N ALA A 334 6.06 8.60 -4.15
CA ALA A 334 5.93 10.06 -3.99
C ALA A 334 5.15 10.45 -2.71
N GLY A 335 5.51 11.59 -2.12
CA GLY A 335 4.83 12.14 -0.96
C GLY A 335 3.35 12.46 -1.22
N GLY A 336 2.52 12.25 -0.21
CA GLY A 336 1.06 12.42 -0.28
C GLY A 336 0.31 11.26 -0.94
N LYS A 337 1.00 10.22 -1.44
CA LYS A 337 0.36 9.02 -1.97
C LYS A 337 -0.13 8.11 -0.86
N GLU A 338 -1.36 7.63 -1.04
CA GLU A 338 -1.97 6.55 -0.27
C GLU A 338 -1.84 5.22 -1.05
N ILE A 339 -1.38 4.18 -0.37
CA ILE A 339 -1.32 2.81 -0.89
C ILE A 339 -2.42 1.97 -0.25
N ILE A 340 -3.04 1.13 -1.07
CA ILE A 340 -3.86 0.00 -0.62
C ILE A 340 -3.10 -1.27 -1.00
N PHE A 341 -2.67 -2.05 0.00
CA PHE A 341 -2.17 -3.40 -0.23
C PHE A 341 -3.34 -4.35 -0.41
N PHE A 342 -3.13 -5.40 -1.20
CA PHE A 342 -4.09 -6.49 -1.35
C PHE A 342 -3.37 -7.84 -1.39
N ALA A 343 -3.98 -8.84 -0.77
CA ALA A 343 -3.71 -10.24 -1.03
C ALA A 343 -4.81 -10.78 -1.94
N VAL A 344 -4.42 -11.46 -3.03
CA VAL A 344 -5.30 -12.35 -3.80
C VAL A 344 -5.08 -13.75 -3.25
N VAL A 345 -6.15 -14.49 -2.95
CA VAL A 345 -6.08 -15.81 -2.29
C VAL A 345 -6.89 -16.82 -3.06
N TYR A 346 -6.28 -17.94 -3.44
CA TYR A 346 -6.95 -19.05 -4.11
C TYR A 346 -7.30 -20.14 -3.07
N TYR A 347 -8.54 -20.13 -2.59
CA TYR A 347 -9.02 -21.12 -1.62
C TYR A 347 -10.54 -21.38 -1.72
N ASP A 348 -10.99 -22.45 -1.08
CA ASP A 348 -12.41 -22.83 -1.05
C ASP A 348 -13.24 -21.85 -0.21
N THR A 349 -13.95 -20.91 -0.85
CA THR A 349 -14.87 -20.03 -0.11
C THR A 349 -16.05 -20.83 0.45
N ARG A 350 -16.31 -20.64 1.75
CA ARG A 350 -17.33 -21.36 2.51
C ARG A 350 -18.19 -20.37 3.29
N HIS A 351 -19.45 -20.71 3.49
CA HIS A 351 -20.34 -20.01 4.42
C HIS A 351 -20.78 -21.00 5.49
N ASN A 352 -20.12 -20.97 6.64
CA ASN A 352 -20.49 -21.72 7.82
C ASN A 352 -19.90 -21.03 9.05
N LEU A 353 -20.78 -20.41 9.85
CA LEU A 353 -20.38 -19.60 11.01
C LEU A 353 -19.82 -20.44 12.17
N ASP A 354 -20.22 -21.71 12.29
CA ASP A 354 -19.63 -22.65 13.25
C ASP A 354 -18.18 -23.01 12.85
N ASN A 355 -17.95 -23.17 11.54
CA ASN A 355 -16.62 -23.31 10.95
C ASN A 355 -15.94 -21.94 10.68
N ARG A 356 -16.43 -20.86 11.28
CA ARG A 356 -15.85 -19.50 11.23
C ARG A 356 -15.71 -18.84 9.85
N THR A 357 -16.41 -19.34 8.84
CA THR A 357 -16.29 -18.88 7.44
C THR A 357 -17.57 -18.17 6.96
N VAL A 358 -17.39 -17.12 6.16
CA VAL A 358 -18.48 -16.28 5.61
C VAL A 358 -18.27 -16.13 4.11
N ALA A 359 -19.26 -16.46 3.28
CA ALA A 359 -19.12 -16.21 1.84
C ALA A 359 -19.02 -14.70 1.55
N PRO A 360 -18.18 -14.27 0.57
CA PRO A 360 -18.14 -12.88 0.16
C PRO A 360 -19.51 -12.40 -0.34
N CYS A 361 -19.78 -11.12 -0.16
CA CYS A 361 -21.08 -10.48 -0.36
C CYS A 361 -20.96 -9.27 -1.28
N LEU A 362 -21.25 -9.47 -2.57
CA LEU A 362 -21.20 -8.46 -3.62
C LEU A 362 -22.20 -7.33 -3.37
N LYS A 363 -23.43 -7.69 -2.98
CA LYS A 363 -24.55 -6.75 -2.82
C LYS A 363 -24.98 -6.74 -1.35
N ARG A 364 -24.66 -5.65 -0.65
CA ARG A 364 -25.06 -5.45 0.75
C ARG A 364 -26.19 -4.43 0.83
N LYS A 365 -27.06 -4.58 1.82
CA LYS A 365 -28.10 -3.59 2.15
C LYS A 365 -27.42 -2.32 2.73
N PRO A 366 -27.54 -1.15 2.09
CA PRO A 366 -26.84 0.06 2.55
C PRO A 366 -27.36 0.55 3.90
N TYR A 367 -26.55 1.33 4.61
CA TYR A 367 -26.90 1.91 5.90
C TYR A 367 -28.11 2.86 5.79
N ALA A 368 -29.20 2.51 6.45
CA ALA A 368 -30.43 3.29 6.58
C ALA A 368 -30.81 3.55 8.04
N ASN A 369 -29.89 3.34 8.99
CA ASN A 369 -30.11 3.37 10.43
C ASN A 369 -31.24 2.41 10.88
N ASN A 370 -31.27 1.22 10.29
CA ASN A 370 -32.16 0.12 10.64
C ASN A 370 -31.31 -1.12 10.97
N PRO A 371 -30.99 -1.38 12.26
CA PRO A 371 -30.13 -2.50 12.66
C PRO A 371 -30.55 -3.91 12.21
N LYS A 372 -31.79 -4.10 11.75
CA LYS A 372 -32.26 -5.38 11.18
C LYS A 372 -31.93 -5.53 9.70
N GLU A 373 -31.78 -4.42 8.97
CA GLU A 373 -31.55 -4.39 7.52
C GLU A 373 -30.12 -3.96 7.17
N ASP A 374 -29.55 -2.98 7.86
CA ASP A 374 -28.22 -2.42 7.55
C ASP A 374 -27.16 -3.53 7.46
N GLY A 375 -26.38 -3.54 6.37
CA GLY A 375 -25.27 -4.46 6.15
C GLY A 375 -25.68 -5.89 5.79
N LYS A 376 -26.98 -6.21 5.72
CA LYS A 376 -27.46 -7.57 5.38
C LYS A 376 -26.99 -7.95 3.97
N CYS A 377 -26.52 -9.18 3.77
CA CYS A 377 -26.21 -9.65 2.42
C CYS A 377 -27.48 -9.85 1.59
N LEU A 378 -27.40 -9.53 0.29
CA LEU A 378 -28.47 -9.67 -0.70
C LEU A 378 -28.04 -10.47 -1.93
N LEU A 379 -26.73 -10.52 -2.21
CA LEU A 379 -26.09 -11.39 -3.21
C LEU A 379 -24.74 -11.87 -2.67
N HIS A 380 -24.64 -13.15 -2.35
CA HIS A 380 -23.38 -13.80 -2.06
C HIS A 380 -22.67 -14.23 -3.35
N LEU A 381 -21.33 -14.19 -3.31
CA LEU A 381 -20.46 -14.75 -4.32
C LEU A 381 -19.91 -16.09 -3.82
N LYS A 382 -20.07 -17.14 -4.63
CA LYS A 382 -19.38 -18.42 -4.46
C LYS A 382 -18.22 -18.45 -5.45
N THR A 383 -17.00 -18.35 -4.95
CA THR A 383 -15.77 -18.21 -5.75
C THR A 383 -14.69 -19.16 -5.21
N SER A 384 -13.57 -19.28 -5.91
CA SER A 384 -12.32 -19.76 -5.30
C SER A 384 -11.22 -18.69 -5.24
N ILE A 385 -11.38 -17.56 -5.94
CA ILE A 385 -10.51 -16.39 -5.80
C ILE A 385 -11.18 -15.41 -4.85
N SER A 386 -10.51 -15.11 -3.74
CA SER A 386 -10.85 -14.04 -2.80
C SER A 386 -9.83 -12.91 -2.88
N VAL A 387 -10.22 -11.70 -2.50
CA VAL A 387 -9.33 -10.54 -2.46
C VAL A 387 -9.51 -9.79 -1.15
N PHE A 388 -8.41 -9.58 -0.44
CA PHE A 388 -8.36 -8.92 0.85
C PHE A 388 -7.51 -7.67 0.79
N PHE A 389 -8.14 -6.52 1.03
CA PHE A 389 -7.48 -5.23 1.09
C PHE A 389 -7.05 -4.89 2.52
N SER A 390 -5.93 -4.15 2.65
CA SER A 390 -5.52 -3.54 3.92
C SER A 390 -6.57 -2.57 4.48
N LYS A 391 -7.41 -2.04 3.59
CA LYS A 391 -8.57 -1.21 3.87
C LYS A 391 -9.82 -2.09 4.05
N ALA A 392 -10.22 -2.37 5.28
CA ALA A 392 -11.29 -3.31 5.60
C ALA A 392 -12.62 -2.96 4.90
N SER A 393 -12.94 -1.66 4.76
CA SER A 393 -14.18 -1.23 4.09
C SER A 393 -14.26 -1.54 2.59
N TRP A 394 -13.21 -2.12 2.00
CA TRP A 394 -13.19 -2.60 0.62
C TRP A 394 -13.34 -4.13 0.54
N ASN A 395 -13.35 -4.87 1.66
CA ASN A 395 -13.47 -6.32 1.68
C ASN A 395 -14.92 -6.77 1.42
N LEU A 396 -15.10 -7.95 0.82
CA LEU A 396 -16.43 -8.45 0.42
C LEU A 396 -17.16 -9.23 1.51
N ASP A 397 -16.49 -9.71 2.54
CA ASP A 397 -17.04 -10.55 3.59
C ASP A 397 -17.51 -9.75 4.83
N GLN A 398 -17.78 -10.42 5.96
CA GLN A 398 -18.21 -9.77 7.20
C GLN A 398 -17.64 -10.46 8.44
N ASN A 399 -17.21 -9.67 9.43
CA ASN A 399 -16.71 -10.19 10.71
C ASN A 399 -17.85 -10.82 11.54
N PHE A 400 -18.06 -12.13 11.41
CA PHE A 400 -19.14 -12.81 12.13
C PHE A 400 -18.96 -12.92 13.66
N LYS A 401 -17.93 -12.31 14.27
CA LYS A 401 -17.71 -12.33 15.73
C LYS A 401 -18.70 -11.44 16.46
N ASP A 402 -19.41 -11.95 17.47
CA ASP A 402 -20.39 -11.18 18.24
C ASP A 402 -19.81 -9.95 18.92
N VAL A 403 -20.49 -8.81 18.76
CA VAL A 403 -20.07 -7.49 19.24
C VAL A 403 -20.70 -7.14 20.58
N TYR A 404 -21.83 -7.76 20.96
CA TYR A 404 -22.46 -7.54 22.26
C TYR A 404 -22.54 -8.84 23.08
N ASP A 405 -21.74 -8.94 24.13
CA ASP A 405 -21.87 -10.03 25.10
C ASP A 405 -23.14 -9.81 25.93
N THR A 406 -24.21 -10.52 25.58
CA THR A 406 -25.53 -10.42 26.23
C THR A 406 -25.51 -10.83 27.71
N LYS A 407 -24.52 -11.63 28.15
CA LYS A 407 -24.37 -12.11 29.53
C LYS A 407 -23.64 -11.07 30.40
N LYS A 408 -22.54 -10.51 29.89
CA LYS A 408 -21.76 -9.45 30.56
C LYS A 408 -22.36 -8.05 30.38
N LYS A 409 -23.22 -7.86 29.36
CA LYS A 409 -23.78 -6.59 28.88
C LYS A 409 -22.71 -5.60 28.38
N THR A 410 -21.61 -6.12 27.85
CA THR A 410 -20.45 -5.35 27.36
C THR A 410 -20.34 -5.43 25.84
N THR A 411 -20.01 -4.30 25.21
CA THR A 411 -19.60 -4.27 23.80
C THR A 411 -18.14 -4.74 23.68
N ASN A 412 -17.84 -5.59 22.70
CA ASN A 412 -16.49 -5.91 22.26
C ASN A 412 -16.33 -5.54 20.78
N THR A 413 -15.48 -4.57 20.51
CA THR A 413 -15.14 -4.09 19.16
C THR A 413 -13.82 -4.67 18.64
N VAL A 414 -13.15 -5.53 19.42
CA VAL A 414 -11.85 -6.09 19.06
C VAL A 414 -12.04 -7.41 18.32
N VAL A 415 -11.68 -7.41 17.03
CA VAL A 415 -11.76 -8.56 16.12
C VAL A 415 -10.77 -9.63 16.58
N ALA A 416 -9.51 -9.25 16.84
CA ALA A 416 -8.52 -10.10 17.51
C ALA A 416 -7.48 -9.26 18.28
N GLU A 417 -6.81 -9.93 19.21
CA GLU A 417 -5.71 -9.40 20.03
C GLU A 417 -4.52 -10.35 19.87
N ARG A 418 -3.30 -9.82 19.75
CA ARG A 418 -2.06 -10.62 19.65
C ARG A 418 -0.87 -9.96 20.36
N ASN A 419 0.12 -10.77 20.72
CA ASN A 419 1.39 -10.37 21.34
C ASN A 419 2.53 -10.54 20.34
N ILE A 420 3.05 -9.43 19.80
CA ILE A 420 3.87 -9.46 18.58
C ILE A 420 5.27 -10.05 18.76
N GLY A 421 5.77 -10.13 20.00
CA GLY A 421 7.08 -10.72 20.36
C GLY A 421 6.95 -12.04 21.12
N CYS A 422 5.80 -12.71 20.99
CA CYS A 422 5.46 -13.93 21.70
C CYS A 422 5.20 -15.05 20.71
N ASP A 423 5.67 -16.25 21.06
CA ASP A 423 5.58 -17.47 20.27
C ASP A 423 4.11 -17.85 19.99
N TYR A 424 3.79 -18.11 18.73
CA TYR A 424 2.48 -18.53 18.27
C TYR A 424 2.11 -19.94 18.75
N SER A 425 0.82 -20.21 18.88
CA SER A 425 0.29 -21.57 18.94
C SER A 425 -1.20 -21.55 18.62
N ASP A 426 -1.57 -22.36 17.63
CA ASP A 426 -2.89 -22.93 17.33
C ASP A 426 -3.81 -23.15 18.56
N ALA A 427 -3.25 -23.73 19.63
CA ALA A 427 -3.99 -24.08 20.84
C ALA A 427 -4.30 -22.86 21.73
N CYS A 428 -3.74 -21.69 21.44
CA CYS A 428 -3.84 -20.51 22.29
C CYS A 428 -5.21 -19.82 22.18
N SER A 429 -6.14 -20.27 23.02
CA SER A 429 -7.52 -19.78 23.10
C SER A 429 -7.73 -18.46 23.86
N GLY A 430 -6.66 -17.75 24.25
CA GLY A 430 -6.72 -16.41 24.84
C GLY A 430 -5.87 -16.20 26.12
N PRO A 431 -6.04 -15.05 26.82
CA PRO A 431 -5.17 -14.61 27.92
C PRO A 431 -4.96 -15.60 29.08
N THR A 432 -5.93 -16.48 29.36
CA THR A 432 -5.84 -17.48 30.43
C THR A 432 -5.19 -18.79 29.99
N HIS A 433 -4.82 -18.95 28.72
CA HIS A 433 -4.20 -20.17 28.22
C HIS A 433 -2.77 -20.36 28.80
N LYS A 434 -2.29 -21.61 28.78
CA LYS A 434 -0.93 -21.94 29.23
C LYS A 434 0.12 -21.21 28.38
N ASP A 435 -0.08 -21.21 27.06
CA ASP A 435 0.88 -20.73 26.06
C ASP A 435 0.80 -19.20 25.83
N ALA A 436 -0.29 -18.55 26.26
CA ALA A 436 -0.38 -17.09 26.22
C ALA A 436 0.71 -16.48 27.13
N CYS A 437 1.64 -15.69 26.58
CA CYS A 437 2.74 -15.11 27.35
C CYS A 437 2.48 -13.63 27.71
N LYS A 438 3.23 -13.15 28.70
CA LYS A 438 3.04 -11.79 29.23
C LYS A 438 3.45 -10.71 28.23
N LEU A 439 2.78 -9.57 28.31
CA LEU A 439 3.21 -8.32 27.68
C LEU A 439 4.35 -7.68 28.49
N ASP A 440 5.26 -7.00 27.80
CA ASP A 440 6.37 -6.28 28.44
C ASP A 440 5.86 -5.14 29.32
N ASN A 441 6.40 -5.05 30.54
CA ASN A 441 5.98 -4.10 31.58
C ASN A 441 4.53 -4.22 32.08
N SER A 442 3.77 -5.28 31.72
CA SER A 442 2.41 -5.54 32.22
C SER A 442 2.28 -6.89 32.96
N SER A 443 1.19 -7.03 33.73
CA SER A 443 0.70 -8.32 34.23
C SER A 443 0.00 -9.16 33.16
N ASP A 444 -0.52 -8.49 32.13
CA ASP A 444 -1.45 -9.07 31.17
C ASP A 444 -0.79 -10.10 30.26
N LYS A 445 -1.59 -11.06 29.79
CA LYS A 445 -1.20 -12.09 28.83
C LYS A 445 -1.99 -11.93 27.54
N LEU A 446 -1.35 -12.29 26.42
CA LEU A 446 -1.98 -12.48 25.11
C LEU A 446 -1.32 -13.66 24.40
N CYS A 447 -2.01 -14.22 23.41
CA CYS A 447 -1.44 -15.25 22.54
C CYS A 447 -0.42 -14.64 21.58
N GLY A 448 0.61 -15.42 21.24
CA GLY A 448 1.61 -15.03 20.24
C GLY A 448 1.03 -14.92 18.84
N TRP A 449 1.81 -14.29 17.96
CA TRP A 449 1.42 -13.99 16.58
C TRP A 449 2.24 -14.77 15.57
N LEU A 450 3.57 -14.64 15.66
CA LEU A 450 4.53 -15.31 14.80
C LEU A 450 5.18 -16.45 15.60
N ASP A 451 5.50 -17.55 14.92
CA ASP A 451 6.12 -18.70 15.55
C ASP A 451 7.58 -18.42 16.01
N GLN A 452 8.13 -19.30 16.85
CA GLN A 452 9.48 -19.08 17.36
C GLN A 452 10.57 -19.13 16.28
N ALA A 453 10.38 -19.84 15.16
CA ALA A 453 11.31 -19.82 14.03
C ALA A 453 11.31 -18.45 13.35
N THR A 454 10.15 -17.93 12.95
CA THR A 454 9.98 -16.61 12.34
C THR A 454 10.46 -15.49 13.27
N LEU A 455 10.10 -15.55 14.55
CA LEU A 455 10.60 -14.62 15.55
C LEU A 455 12.12 -14.66 15.71
N ASN A 456 12.81 -15.73 15.30
CA ASN A 456 14.28 -15.82 15.23
C ASN A 456 14.84 -15.41 13.86
N ARG A 457 14.16 -15.75 12.76
CA ARG A 457 14.45 -15.30 11.39
C ARG A 457 14.51 -13.78 11.31
N LEU A 458 13.55 -13.06 11.90
CA LEU A 458 13.57 -11.59 11.98
C LEU A 458 14.80 -11.02 12.71
N LYS A 459 15.51 -11.81 13.55
CA LYS A 459 16.73 -11.38 14.26
C LYS A 459 18.02 -11.55 13.44
N THR A 460 17.98 -12.04 12.19
CA THR A 460 19.18 -12.16 11.33
C THR A 460 19.59 -10.81 10.73
N ASP A 461 20.76 -10.76 10.08
CA ASP A 461 21.18 -9.57 9.33
C ASP A 461 20.25 -9.24 8.16
N ASP A 462 19.64 -10.26 7.53
CA ASP A 462 18.78 -10.15 6.35
C ASP A 462 17.53 -9.30 6.61
N TYR A 463 16.94 -9.43 7.80
CA TYR A 463 15.83 -8.61 8.29
C TYR A 463 16.31 -7.41 9.12
N GLY A 464 17.60 -7.06 9.04
CA GLY A 464 18.23 -5.96 9.79
C GLY A 464 18.00 -6.07 11.31
N LYS A 465 18.04 -7.29 11.84
CA LYS A 465 17.99 -7.62 13.28
C LYS A 465 16.75 -7.05 13.99
N LEU A 466 15.60 -7.20 13.35
CA LEU A 466 14.28 -6.83 13.86
C LEU A 466 13.87 -7.71 15.06
N VAL A 467 14.09 -7.18 16.27
CA VAL A 467 13.66 -7.83 17.51
C VAL A 467 12.25 -7.37 17.86
N MET A 468 11.29 -8.30 17.81
CA MET A 468 9.91 -8.06 18.20
C MET A 468 9.77 -8.04 19.75
N PRO A 469 9.38 -6.92 20.37
CA PRO A 469 9.08 -6.82 21.81
C PRO A 469 7.72 -7.43 22.12
N LYS A 470 7.44 -7.76 23.39
CA LYS A 470 6.16 -8.38 23.79
C LYS A 470 5.06 -7.35 23.95
N GLU A 471 4.67 -6.75 22.83
CA GLU A 471 3.70 -5.67 22.73
C GLU A 471 2.35 -6.16 22.20
N ARG A 472 1.30 -5.47 22.65
CA ARG A 472 -0.10 -5.70 22.26
C ARG A 472 -0.37 -5.07 20.90
N VAL A 473 -0.97 -5.84 20.00
CA VAL A 473 -1.70 -5.34 18.83
C VAL A 473 -3.16 -5.77 18.93
N ASP A 474 -4.05 -4.82 18.63
CA ASP A 474 -5.51 -5.00 18.65
C ASP A 474 -6.05 -4.69 17.24
N ILE A 475 -6.73 -5.63 16.62
CA ILE A 475 -7.45 -5.42 15.36
C ILE A 475 -8.85 -4.93 15.72
N ILE A 476 -9.17 -3.67 15.39
CA ILE A 476 -10.43 -3.01 15.78
C ILE A 476 -11.44 -3.06 14.63
N ARG A 477 -12.71 -3.31 14.97
CA ARG A 477 -13.85 -3.27 14.05
C ARG A 477 -13.96 -1.89 13.37
N PRO A 478 -14.10 -1.81 12.02
CA PRO A 478 -14.23 -0.54 11.32
C PRO A 478 -15.37 0.33 11.86
N GLY A 479 -15.15 1.65 11.91
CA GLY A 479 -16.12 2.59 12.50
C GLY A 479 -16.18 2.60 14.02
N THR A 480 -15.21 2.01 14.74
CA THR A 480 -15.20 1.95 16.21
C THR A 480 -13.83 2.20 16.86
N LYS A 481 -13.80 2.20 18.20
CA LYS A 481 -12.60 2.16 19.06
C LYS A 481 -12.62 0.95 19.98
N ALA A 482 -11.47 0.58 20.54
CA ALA A 482 -11.30 -0.49 21.52
C ALA A 482 -12.13 -0.32 22.82
N ASP A 483 -12.52 0.92 23.16
CA ASP A 483 -13.40 1.23 24.32
C ASP A 483 -14.90 1.00 24.05
N GLY A 484 -15.26 0.52 22.84
CA GLY A 484 -16.64 0.32 22.41
C GLY A 484 -17.32 1.56 21.82
N THR A 485 -16.63 2.71 21.73
CA THR A 485 -17.16 3.92 21.09
C THR A 485 -17.29 3.72 19.58
N VAL A 486 -18.48 3.93 19.04
CA VAL A 486 -18.71 4.06 17.59
C VAL A 486 -18.23 5.44 17.13
N THR A 487 -17.34 5.46 16.13
CA THR A 487 -16.83 6.67 15.47
C THR A 487 -17.50 6.91 14.11
N ASP A 488 -17.92 5.86 13.43
CA ASP A 488 -18.74 5.90 12.21
C ASP A 488 -19.80 4.80 12.27
N ALA A 489 -21.08 5.20 12.34
CA ALA A 489 -22.20 4.29 12.45
C ALA A 489 -22.53 3.54 11.14
N ALA A 490 -22.16 4.07 9.98
CA ALA A 490 -22.37 3.38 8.71
C ALA A 490 -21.33 2.25 8.57
N LEU A 491 -20.05 2.55 8.79
CA LEU A 491 -18.97 1.54 8.76
C LEU A 491 -19.19 0.44 9.82
N ASP A 492 -19.57 0.82 11.05
CA ASP A 492 -19.91 -0.12 12.12
C ASP A 492 -21.03 -1.09 11.69
N ARG A 493 -22.11 -0.58 11.09
CA ARG A 493 -23.25 -1.41 10.69
C ARG A 493 -22.99 -2.26 9.44
N MET A 494 -22.09 -1.87 8.54
CA MET A 494 -21.67 -2.73 7.41
C MET A 494 -20.83 -3.93 7.86
N ASN A 495 -20.09 -3.80 8.97
CA ASN A 495 -19.37 -4.89 9.62
C ASN A 495 -18.35 -5.63 8.72
N PHE A 496 -17.58 -4.89 7.94
CA PHE A 496 -16.48 -5.47 7.17
C PHE A 496 -15.46 -6.17 8.08
N MET A 497 -14.86 -7.26 7.59
CA MET A 497 -13.72 -7.90 8.26
C MET A 497 -12.42 -7.16 7.89
N PRO A 498 -11.61 -6.72 8.86
CA PRO A 498 -10.23 -6.37 8.61
C PRO A 498 -9.42 -7.65 8.37
N HIS A 499 -8.65 -7.69 7.29
CA HIS A 499 -7.83 -8.85 6.90
C HIS A 499 -6.32 -8.60 7.05
N VAL A 500 -5.91 -7.49 7.69
CA VAL A 500 -4.49 -7.17 7.92
C VAL A 500 -4.24 -6.77 9.38
N ILE A 501 -3.24 -7.40 9.98
CA ILE A 501 -2.63 -7.00 11.25
C ILE A 501 -1.36 -6.17 10.99
N VAL A 502 -0.99 -5.29 11.92
CA VAL A 502 0.28 -4.56 11.85
C VAL A 502 1.06 -4.69 13.15
N GLY A 503 2.16 -5.43 13.10
CA GLY A 503 3.27 -5.27 14.02
C GLY A 503 4.00 -3.95 13.72
N ALA A 504 3.97 -3.02 14.66
CA ALA A 504 4.75 -1.77 14.60
C ALA A 504 5.44 -1.59 15.96
N PRO A 505 6.58 -2.26 16.19
CA PRO A 505 7.19 -2.38 17.51
C PRO A 505 7.70 -1.03 18.02
N THR A 506 7.44 -0.66 19.27
CA THR A 506 7.85 0.67 19.78
C THR A 506 9.37 0.86 19.85
N THR A 507 10.12 -0.25 19.87
CA THR A 507 11.59 -0.26 19.76
C THR A 507 12.11 0.11 18.37
N ASP A 508 11.27 0.04 17.34
CA ASP A 508 11.62 0.28 15.93
C ASP A 508 10.41 0.78 15.12
N PRO A 509 10.14 2.10 15.10
CA PRO A 509 9.04 2.69 14.34
C PRO A 509 9.36 2.85 12.84
N PHE A 510 10.46 2.27 12.35
CA PHE A 510 10.90 2.36 10.94
C PHE A 510 10.47 1.15 10.11
N ARG A 511 10.15 0.03 10.74
CA ARG A 511 9.64 -1.16 10.06
C ARG A 511 8.21 -1.48 10.48
N TRP A 512 7.43 -1.95 9.52
CA TRP A 512 6.07 -2.43 9.72
C TRP A 512 6.01 -3.88 9.29
N ILE A 513 5.55 -4.75 10.18
CA ILE A 513 5.32 -6.16 9.88
C ILE A 513 3.82 -6.26 9.58
N LEU A 514 3.45 -6.52 8.33
CA LEU A 514 2.08 -6.78 7.92
C LEU A 514 1.89 -8.29 7.86
N GLY A 515 0.84 -8.78 8.50
CA GLY A 515 0.34 -10.15 8.28
C GLY A 515 -1.08 -10.09 7.73
N PHE A 516 -1.44 -11.03 6.87
CA PHE A 516 -2.80 -11.17 6.35
C PHE A 516 -3.50 -12.36 7.01
N GLU A 517 -4.83 -12.28 7.04
CA GLU A 517 -5.77 -13.37 7.32
C GLU A 517 -6.40 -13.81 5.99
N ASP A 518 -6.42 -15.10 5.67
CA ASP A 518 -6.77 -15.60 4.33
C ASP A 518 -8.21 -16.15 4.16
N LEU A 519 -8.92 -16.41 5.26
CA LEU A 519 -10.27 -17.01 5.19
C LEU A 519 -11.35 -15.94 5.28
N ASN A 520 -12.24 -15.86 4.27
CA ASN A 520 -13.41 -14.97 4.33
C ASN A 520 -14.26 -15.23 5.60
N GLY A 521 -14.62 -14.16 6.31
CA GLY A 521 -15.19 -14.22 7.67
C GLY A 521 -14.14 -14.17 8.77
N GLY A 522 -12.86 -14.20 8.41
CA GLY A 522 -11.70 -14.11 9.28
C GLY A 522 -11.37 -15.38 10.05
N GLY A 523 -11.50 -16.57 9.45
CA GLY A 523 -10.90 -17.82 9.96
C GLY A 523 -10.77 -17.96 11.49
N ASP A 524 -9.54 -18.11 11.96
CA ASP A 524 -9.18 -18.15 13.38
C ASP A 524 -8.51 -16.87 13.92
N ARG A 525 -8.24 -15.88 13.05
CA ARG A 525 -7.83 -14.52 13.39
C ARG A 525 -6.45 -14.41 14.02
N ASP A 526 -5.48 -15.22 13.59
CA ASP A 526 -4.07 -14.95 13.90
C ASP A 526 -3.38 -13.98 12.96
N PHE A 527 -3.83 -13.89 11.71
CA PHE A 527 -3.24 -13.04 10.68
C PHE A 527 -1.74 -13.36 10.46
N ASN A 528 -1.35 -14.63 10.45
CA ASN A 528 0.00 -15.06 10.11
C ASN A 528 0.10 -15.91 8.84
N ASP A 529 -1.02 -16.14 8.13
CA ASP A 529 -1.11 -16.91 6.87
C ASP A 529 -0.01 -16.52 5.87
N ILE A 530 0.21 -15.21 5.67
CA ILE A 530 1.35 -14.63 4.94
C ILE A 530 1.83 -13.36 5.64
N VAL A 531 3.16 -13.18 5.74
CA VAL A 531 3.78 -12.10 6.53
C VAL A 531 4.90 -11.40 5.77
N PHE A 532 4.95 -10.07 5.88
CA PHE A 532 5.88 -9.20 5.17
C PHE A 532 6.44 -8.08 6.07
N VAL A 533 7.73 -7.77 5.96
CA VAL A 533 8.36 -6.56 6.52
C VAL A 533 8.37 -5.48 5.45
N ILE A 534 7.68 -4.38 5.70
CA ILE A 534 7.82 -3.13 4.96
C ILE A 534 8.91 -2.28 5.63
N ASN A 535 9.99 -2.01 4.91
CA ASN A 535 11.01 -1.05 5.30
C ASN A 535 10.69 0.31 4.68
N LYS A 536 10.58 1.36 5.50
CA LYS A 536 10.39 2.74 5.03
C LYS A 536 11.52 3.64 5.52
N GLU A 537 12.00 4.52 4.64
CA GLU A 537 12.97 5.56 5.03
C GLU A 537 12.25 6.65 5.83
N ASN A 538 12.65 6.92 7.07
CA ASN A 538 12.20 8.15 7.76
C ASN A 538 13.06 9.34 7.32
N GLY A 539 12.40 10.43 6.94
CA GLY A 539 13.06 11.61 6.37
C GLY A 539 12.07 12.73 6.10
N GLY A 540 12.53 13.75 5.36
CA GLY A 540 11.69 14.86 4.93
C GLY A 540 12.35 15.69 3.85
N GLY A 541 11.54 16.41 3.08
CA GLY A 541 11.97 17.16 1.90
C GLY A 541 11.56 18.63 1.94
N ALA A 542 12.47 19.52 1.57
CA ALA A 542 12.20 20.93 1.35
C ALA A 542 12.80 21.39 0.02
N LYS A 543 12.11 22.31 -0.65
CA LYS A 543 12.36 22.70 -2.03
C LYS A 543 12.24 24.22 -2.15
N SER A 544 13.22 24.87 -2.75
CA SER A 544 13.11 26.32 -3.03
C SER A 544 12.21 26.55 -4.24
N SER A 545 11.34 27.56 -4.16
CA SER A 545 10.42 27.91 -5.26
C SER A 545 11.14 28.63 -6.40
N THR A 546 12.07 29.54 -6.08
CA THR A 546 13.17 30.01 -6.95
C THR A 546 14.29 30.57 -6.03
N VAL A 547 15.56 30.25 -6.30
CA VAL A 547 16.69 30.63 -5.41
C VAL A 547 17.05 32.12 -5.46
N SER A 548 16.77 32.80 -6.58
CA SER A 548 16.93 34.24 -6.75
C SER A 548 15.92 34.77 -7.76
N SER A 549 15.31 35.92 -7.45
CA SER A 549 14.45 36.66 -8.38
C SER A 549 15.19 37.73 -9.19
N ASP A 550 16.39 38.13 -8.75
CA ASP A 550 17.17 39.23 -9.32
C ASP A 550 18.03 38.86 -10.54
N VAL A 551 18.22 37.57 -10.86
CA VAL A 551 18.79 37.13 -12.17
C VAL A 551 17.76 36.99 -13.30
N MET A 552 16.45 37.07 -13.02
CA MET A 552 15.39 36.73 -13.98
C MET A 552 14.64 37.97 -14.49
N THR A 553 15.37 38.87 -15.16
CA THR A 553 14.79 40.04 -15.86
C THR A 553 14.52 39.75 -17.34
N ASN A 554 13.94 40.70 -18.09
CA ASN A 554 13.67 40.55 -19.53
C ASN A 554 14.94 40.62 -20.43
N SER A 555 16.12 40.79 -19.84
CA SER A 555 17.40 40.56 -20.50
C SER A 555 17.94 39.18 -20.12
N LEU A 556 18.59 38.48 -21.07
CA LEU A 556 19.25 37.20 -20.83
C LEU A 556 20.08 37.25 -19.54
N GLY A 557 19.72 36.39 -18.58
CA GLY A 557 20.52 36.15 -17.38
C GLY A 557 21.84 35.44 -17.71
N PRO A 558 22.73 35.27 -16.73
CA PRO A 558 24.00 34.56 -16.94
C PRO A 558 23.76 33.11 -17.39
N ASP A 559 24.70 32.56 -18.17
CA ASP A 559 24.60 31.25 -18.84
C ASP A 559 24.32 30.05 -17.91
N PHE A 560 24.47 30.23 -16.59
CA PHE A 560 24.08 29.25 -15.59
C PHE A 560 23.44 29.95 -14.37
N THR A 561 22.29 29.44 -13.91
CA THR A 561 21.62 29.87 -12.67
C THR A 561 21.07 28.63 -11.97
N ILE A 562 21.37 28.44 -10.68
CA ILE A 562 20.74 27.39 -9.86
C ILE A 562 19.31 27.83 -9.56
N THR A 563 18.36 27.41 -10.40
CA THR A 563 16.98 27.94 -10.31
C THR A 563 16.22 27.42 -9.10
N LYS A 564 16.44 26.14 -8.71
CA LYS A 564 15.91 25.51 -7.49
C LYS A 564 16.93 24.56 -6.87
N VAL A 565 16.93 24.48 -5.55
CA VAL A 565 17.59 23.44 -4.76
C VAL A 565 16.53 22.59 -4.07
N ARG A 566 16.73 21.28 -4.06
CA ARG A 566 16.00 20.31 -3.23
C ARG A 566 16.93 19.79 -2.13
N PHE A 567 16.45 19.82 -0.89
CA PHE A 567 17.08 19.14 0.25
C PHE A 567 16.24 17.94 0.66
N ARG A 568 16.88 16.80 0.93
CA ARG A 568 16.26 15.62 1.55
C ARG A 568 17.11 15.19 2.74
N ARG A 569 16.55 15.28 3.96
CA ARG A 569 17.15 14.67 5.16
C ARG A 569 16.58 13.25 5.32
N GLN A 570 17.44 12.30 5.66
CA GLN A 570 17.08 10.97 6.13
C GLN A 570 17.68 10.76 7.53
N ASP A 571 16.99 10.03 8.39
CA ASP A 571 17.49 9.64 9.72
C ASP A 571 17.92 8.17 9.69
N ASP A 572 19.19 7.95 9.36
CA ASP A 572 19.77 6.67 8.91
C ASP A 572 20.03 5.65 10.05
N ILE A 573 19.08 5.48 10.97
CA ILE A 573 19.21 4.58 12.13
C ILE A 573 18.67 3.19 11.80
N ALA A 574 19.55 2.32 11.32
CA ALA A 574 19.36 0.88 11.43
C ALA A 574 19.38 0.46 12.92
N PRO A 575 18.44 -0.40 13.39
CA PRO A 575 18.43 -0.87 14.78
C PRO A 575 19.64 -1.71 15.20
N TYR A 576 19.81 -1.88 16.52
CA TYR A 576 21.02 -2.42 17.15
C TYR A 576 21.27 -3.90 16.83
N ALA A 577 22.56 -4.24 16.64
CA ALA A 577 23.01 -5.57 16.22
C ALA A 577 22.90 -6.69 17.28
N THR A 578 22.47 -6.42 18.52
CA THR A 578 22.16 -7.43 19.54
C THR A 578 21.39 -6.79 20.72
N PRO A 579 20.47 -7.52 21.39
CA PRO A 579 19.96 -7.12 22.71
C PRO A 579 21.05 -7.23 23.78
N GLY A 580 21.38 -6.12 24.44
CA GLY A 580 22.37 -6.08 25.51
C GLY A 580 22.48 -4.70 26.16
N PRO A 581 23.28 -4.55 27.24
CA PRO A 581 23.64 -3.23 27.75
C PRO A 581 24.41 -2.44 26.67
N PRO A 582 24.26 -1.10 26.61
CA PRO A 582 24.82 -0.31 25.52
C PRO A 582 26.34 -0.45 25.40
N PRO A 583 26.92 -0.42 24.18
CA PRO A 583 28.36 -0.32 24.01
C PRO A 583 28.89 0.90 24.76
N THR A 584 29.95 0.73 25.55
CA THR A 584 30.46 1.75 26.51
C THR A 584 30.82 3.09 25.86
N ASN A 585 30.97 3.12 24.53
CA ASN A 585 31.41 4.27 23.76
C ASN A 585 30.28 4.93 22.93
N ILE A 586 29.04 4.39 22.91
CA ILE A 586 27.87 5.05 22.28
C ILE A 586 27.10 5.82 23.36
N ARG A 587 27.66 6.99 23.73
CA ARG A 587 27.18 7.93 24.77
C ARG A 587 27.00 7.31 26.17
N SER A 588 27.83 7.73 27.11
CA SER A 588 27.63 7.47 28.54
C SER A 588 26.28 8.03 29.02
N GLY A 589 25.26 7.19 29.13
CA GLY A 589 23.96 7.56 29.71
C GLY A 589 22.71 7.00 29.02
N CYS A 590 22.77 6.51 27.78
CA CYS A 590 21.61 5.76 27.25
C CYS A 590 21.46 4.43 27.99
N SER A 591 20.22 4.02 28.30
CA SER A 591 19.93 2.73 28.97
C SER A 591 18.68 2.02 28.47
N LYS A 592 17.94 2.60 27.51
CA LYS A 592 16.77 2.01 26.84
C LYS A 592 16.72 2.48 25.40
N ALA A 593 16.19 1.65 24.50
CA ALA A 593 15.87 2.06 23.14
C ALA A 593 14.55 2.89 23.10
N PRO A 594 14.37 3.76 22.09
CA PRO A 594 15.37 4.19 21.11
C PRO A 594 16.40 5.15 21.73
N CYS A 595 17.70 4.94 21.48
CA CYS A 595 18.78 5.81 22.01
C CYS A 595 18.93 7.15 21.25
N TRP A 596 18.01 7.46 20.32
CA TRP A 596 17.93 8.75 19.65
C TRP A 596 16.45 9.08 19.40
N THR A 597 16.05 10.31 19.73
CA THR A 597 14.74 10.90 19.43
C THR A 597 14.94 12.39 19.16
N GLU A 598 14.02 13.05 18.44
CA GLU A 598 13.99 14.53 18.39
C GLU A 598 13.30 15.17 19.61
N ASP A 599 12.80 14.37 20.57
CA ASP A 599 12.00 14.81 21.73
C ASP A 599 12.89 15.09 22.97
N PRO A 600 12.85 16.29 23.59
CA PRO A 600 12.04 17.45 23.24
C PRO A 600 12.57 18.19 21.99
N VAL A 601 11.61 18.60 21.15
CA VAL A 601 11.74 19.17 19.80
C VAL A 601 13.02 19.99 19.60
N GLY A 602 13.99 19.39 18.90
CA GLY A 602 15.21 20.07 18.44
C GLY A 602 16.37 20.09 19.45
N SER A 603 16.35 19.22 20.45
CA SER A 603 17.45 19.05 21.42
C SER A 603 18.61 18.20 20.90
N ASN A 604 18.34 17.05 20.28
CA ASN A 604 19.35 16.03 19.99
C ASN A 604 20.03 16.15 18.61
N ALA A 605 19.33 16.64 17.59
CA ALA A 605 19.79 16.65 16.19
C ALA A 605 21.04 17.51 15.91
N CYS A 606 21.37 18.45 16.81
CA CYS A 606 22.48 19.40 16.65
C CYS A 606 23.65 19.13 17.62
N THR A 607 23.79 17.90 18.14
CA THR A 607 24.83 17.55 19.12
C THR A 607 26.06 16.94 18.43
N ALA A 608 27.27 17.42 18.78
CA ALA A 608 28.53 17.06 18.11
C ALA A 608 28.93 15.57 18.17
N ASN A 609 28.20 14.77 18.97
CA ASN A 609 28.39 13.31 19.14
C ASN A 609 27.16 12.54 18.64
N GLY A 610 26.47 13.04 17.62
CA GLY A 610 25.38 12.34 16.91
C GLY A 610 25.88 11.68 15.62
N VAL A 611 25.12 10.73 15.09
CA VAL A 611 25.24 10.37 13.67
C VAL A 611 24.82 11.59 12.85
N LEU A 612 25.65 12.00 11.89
CA LEU A 612 25.28 13.08 10.98
C LEU A 612 24.23 12.53 10.00
N PRO A 613 23.05 13.16 9.87
CA PRO A 613 22.01 12.66 8.97
C PRO A 613 22.43 12.85 7.51
N THR A 614 22.12 11.89 6.63
CA THR A 614 22.37 12.05 5.20
C THR A 614 21.50 13.17 4.64
N ILE A 615 22.14 14.20 4.08
CA ILE A 615 21.49 15.29 3.36
C ILE A 615 21.77 15.09 1.87
N ASN A 616 20.81 14.49 1.16
CA ASN A 616 20.85 14.40 -0.29
C ASN A 616 20.38 15.72 -0.89
N TYR A 617 21.15 16.26 -1.85
CA TYR A 617 20.94 17.55 -2.47
C TYR A 617 20.94 17.43 -3.99
N SER A 618 20.01 18.13 -4.65
CA SER A 618 19.93 18.17 -6.11
C SER A 618 19.48 19.52 -6.62
N ILE A 619 19.98 19.87 -7.80
CA ILE A 619 19.70 21.14 -8.47
C ILE A 619 18.93 20.91 -9.75
N ALA A 620 18.10 21.88 -10.13
CA ALA A 620 17.47 21.93 -11.45
C ALA A 620 17.80 23.26 -12.12
N VAL A 621 18.11 23.20 -13.42
CA VAL A 621 18.53 24.34 -14.25
C VAL A 621 17.44 24.81 -15.22
N ASP A 622 16.41 23.99 -15.40
CA ASP A 622 15.35 24.12 -16.41
C ASP A 622 13.97 24.41 -15.78
N CYS A 623 13.91 24.91 -14.54
CA CYS A 623 12.64 25.12 -13.82
C CYS A 623 11.71 26.17 -14.42
N ARG A 624 12.17 26.93 -15.42
CA ARG A 624 11.34 27.74 -16.30
C ARG A 624 11.80 27.55 -17.74
N VAL A 625 10.85 27.59 -18.67
CA VAL A 625 11.09 27.54 -20.12
C VAL A 625 10.56 28.82 -20.76
N LEU A 626 11.16 29.24 -21.87
CA LEU A 626 10.64 30.38 -22.65
C LEU A 626 9.41 29.92 -23.45
N ASP A 627 8.33 30.70 -23.39
CA ASP A 627 7.22 30.57 -24.32
C ASP A 627 7.51 31.21 -25.69
N VAL A 628 6.56 31.09 -26.60
CA VAL A 628 6.66 31.61 -27.99
C VAL A 628 6.82 33.15 -28.08
N ASN A 629 6.63 33.88 -26.97
CA ASN A 629 6.81 35.33 -26.87
C ASN A 629 8.12 35.70 -26.16
N GLY A 630 8.93 34.73 -25.75
CA GLY A 630 10.15 34.94 -24.99
C GLY A 630 9.93 35.21 -23.50
N VAL A 631 8.79 34.79 -22.93
CA VAL A 631 8.48 34.95 -21.49
C VAL A 631 8.73 33.64 -20.74
N TYR A 632 9.38 33.72 -19.57
CA TYR A 632 9.73 32.55 -18.74
C TYR A 632 8.51 31.98 -17.98
N GLN A 633 7.94 30.90 -18.49
CA GLN A 633 6.86 30.13 -17.87
C GLN A 633 7.41 29.01 -16.97
N PRO A 634 6.69 28.59 -15.91
CA PRO A 634 7.11 27.45 -15.07
C PRO A 634 7.21 26.15 -15.86
N ASN A 635 8.31 25.40 -15.69
CA ASN A 635 8.41 24.03 -16.17
C ASN A 635 7.72 23.08 -15.17
N PRO A 636 6.69 22.30 -15.58
CA PRO A 636 6.03 21.33 -14.69
C PRO A 636 6.90 20.09 -14.41
N THR A 637 7.84 19.76 -15.30
CA THR A 637 8.70 18.56 -15.23
C THR A 637 10.19 18.95 -15.35
N PRO A 638 10.76 19.62 -14.34
CA PRO A 638 12.17 20.00 -14.34
C PRO A 638 13.12 18.81 -14.14
N SER A 639 14.28 18.90 -14.77
CA SER A 639 15.36 17.92 -14.77
C SER A 639 16.24 18.11 -13.54
N TRP A 640 16.22 17.13 -12.63
CA TRP A 640 17.01 17.18 -11.39
C TRP A 640 18.36 16.47 -11.55
N ILE A 641 19.42 17.20 -11.24
CA ILE A 641 20.81 16.74 -11.28
C ILE A 641 21.27 16.52 -9.83
N PRO A 642 21.64 15.30 -9.42
CA PRO A 642 22.32 15.03 -8.14
C PRO A 642 23.70 15.72 -8.11
N VAL A 643 24.14 16.14 -6.93
CA VAL A 643 25.41 16.86 -6.70
C VAL A 643 26.15 16.23 -5.52
#